data_AF-A0A318J2X8-F1
#
_entry.id   AF-A0A318J2X8-F1
#
_cell.length_a   1.000
_cell.length_b   1.000
_cell.length_c   1.000
_cell.angle_alpha   90.00
_cell.angle_beta   90.00
_cell.angle_gamma   90.00
#
_symmetry.space_group_name_H-M   'P 1'
#
loop_
_entity.id
_entity.type
_entity.pdbx_description
1 polymer ?
#
loop_
_entity_poly.entity_id
_entity_poly.type
_entity_poly.pdbx_seq_one_letter_code
_entity_poly.pdbx_strand_id
1 'polypeptide(L)'
;MPSVHPVKSAGALNTVKAPVIKSILISLLRQSEHVIALLGDEVDGVLQPALRRVNLAELDTSLFPQTASLLDDWHSLQNAHDLAGVWPAFWRVFWMTVPDADNIQMPVMPQTTVHKKPVATAAHPRAFRGTKYQPPKPALPVLDLCKWLTDQRLLDAFFAQHDFTALPALDAQGQIIPLPESGLISSATLFFNHWKTPVQALPVLPDGFRRHFLWSLRACSVDQQLAWLQIWHRHHSMHADDVHRIENLGLLARLCALYPSQCHAAELAQVLPVSRQNIFLRLLIQEVQGQLSSSQMSMEQLIRLHELTEVDARFEYYLGSILRNLSRKVSVEYSLTGCLLFEISGETELDKYRLAARQDCQDVPVEAIARFCKATASNSWVSLWDMCARLTGMAQLLRETQWEQFSQQAAETWIYVFYDFIDEDKQGELQAKWQVYLKLFSQCHDVLITLPADRQNKLASMWKCFVDGWDDVQSLAKAAHDFLPLMHQLCLPPFSSKIDYGYSFLNIVETWPEKTRQEILALDSRVWRQLEHACRREDKSKLLAYGTHAIASVTPSLLRTSFMTAPVRFFKTACLLGSLHYERRQLFMKKQENAEWFTEDWHAMSPLVACQRLLALSLATGLDSPLPRRLREHLEGRLDLSPRQIARHCKLTLSRLPAMGLRALEAALWQEMDAQFQLRDTSASARHALRLLAGMDDFSGRNRRGLRRFLHNARDGKLLDYRQHPLNQAWHARHTRVQQTAWHAGLLRTVPTAQGELTLAFEHDPFEVLMMGSYAGTCLGIGGLCDYSVVSCLLDANKQVLYARNSEGRVVARQLLAIDEADQLVCFAVYPDNISQEVKAAFKSYDQELAAQLGLSLYQDREESSYDITTVLAQDWWDDGPWQEELCRDDEQQDFNHV
;
A
#
# COMPACT_ATOMS: atom_id res chain seq x y z
N MET A 1 37.18 -41.15 43.77
CA MET A 1 38.55 -40.71 43.42
C MET A 1 38.41 -39.69 42.31
N PRO A 2 39.02 -38.49 42.37
CA PRO A 2 40.37 -38.14 42.87
C PRO A 2 40.36 -37.27 44.15
N SER A 3 41.27 -37.52 45.09
CA SER A 3 42.57 -36.87 45.37
C SER A 3 42.46 -35.58 46.21
N VAL A 4 42.71 -35.76 47.51
CA VAL A 4 42.92 -34.72 48.52
C VAL A 4 44.40 -34.37 48.54
N HIS A 5 44.74 -33.09 48.39
CA HIS A 5 45.97 -32.50 48.93
C HIS A 5 45.65 -31.15 49.61
N PRO A 6 46.27 -30.84 50.77
CA PRO A 6 45.91 -29.70 51.59
C PRO A 6 46.66 -28.43 51.16
N VAL A 7 45.94 -27.33 51.01
CA VAL A 7 46.52 -26.00 50.80
C VAL A 7 46.97 -25.42 52.15
N LYS A 8 48.25 -25.04 52.21
CA LYS A 8 48.86 -24.27 53.29
C LYS A 8 48.48 -22.79 53.22
N SER A 9 48.36 -22.22 54.41
CA SER A 9 48.73 -20.86 54.84
C SER A 9 48.02 -19.64 54.22
N ALA A 10 47.12 -19.07 55.03
CA ALA A 10 47.12 -17.67 55.49
C ALA A 10 47.56 -16.59 54.47
N GLY A 11 46.61 -16.14 53.66
CA GLY A 11 46.56 -14.76 53.18
C GLY A 11 45.66 -13.95 54.11
N ALA A 12 46.15 -12.83 54.63
CA ALA A 12 45.46 -11.95 55.56
C ALA A 12 44.03 -11.64 55.10
N LEU A 13 43.07 -11.82 56.00
CA LEU A 13 41.75 -11.19 55.92
C LEU A 13 41.98 -9.67 55.90
N ASN A 14 42.05 -9.09 54.71
CA ASN A 14 41.73 -7.68 54.54
C ASN A 14 40.29 -7.54 55.01
N THR A 15 40.12 -6.94 56.19
CA THR A 15 38.84 -6.39 56.61
C THR A 15 38.36 -5.50 55.47
N VAL A 16 37.34 -5.98 54.74
CA VAL A 16 36.62 -5.16 53.77
C VAL A 16 36.09 -3.99 54.58
N LYS A 17 36.75 -2.83 54.45
CA LYS A 17 36.23 -1.60 55.04
C LYS A 17 34.83 -1.44 54.47
N ALA A 18 33.84 -1.35 55.36
CA ALA A 18 32.49 -1.03 54.93
C ALA A 18 32.57 0.23 54.06
N PRO A 19 31.92 0.24 52.88
CA PRO A 19 31.95 1.39 51.99
C PRO A 19 31.54 2.63 52.77
N VAL A 20 32.30 3.71 52.64
CA VAL A 20 31.94 4.97 53.28
C VAL A 20 30.85 5.58 52.41
N ILE A 21 29.60 5.47 52.88
CA ILE A 21 28.45 6.10 52.24
C ILE A 21 28.38 7.53 52.77
N LYS A 22 28.58 8.50 51.89
CA LYS A 22 28.42 9.92 52.20
C LYS A 22 27.22 10.45 51.43
N SER A 23 26.16 10.86 52.15
CA SER A 23 25.05 11.54 51.50
C SER A 23 25.45 12.96 51.10
N ILE A 24 24.97 13.38 49.95
CA ILE A 24 25.27 14.66 49.32
C ILE A 24 23.94 15.31 48.95
N LEU A 25 23.72 16.55 49.37
CA LEU A 25 22.59 17.35 48.90
C LEU A 25 22.80 17.72 47.43
N ILE A 26 21.89 17.30 46.57
CA ILE A 26 21.92 17.53 45.12
C ILE A 26 21.13 18.77 44.73
N SER A 27 19.91 18.94 45.29
CA SER A 27 19.06 20.09 44.98
C SER A 27 17.96 20.25 46.02
N LEU A 28 17.42 21.47 46.12
CA LEU A 28 16.21 21.80 46.87
C LEU A 28 15.08 22.09 45.89
N LEU A 29 13.95 21.43 46.06
CA LEU A 29 12.80 21.51 45.16
C LEU A 29 11.58 22.01 45.91
N ARG A 30 10.85 22.95 45.30
CA ARG A 30 9.62 23.53 45.85
C ARG A 30 8.44 22.62 45.52
N GLN A 31 7.66 22.25 46.53
CA GLN A 31 6.31 21.68 46.37
C GLN A 31 5.29 22.60 47.03
N SER A 32 4.00 22.43 46.77
CA SER A 32 2.96 23.36 47.27
C SER A 32 2.97 23.51 48.79
N GLU A 33 3.31 22.46 49.53
CA GLU A 33 3.22 22.44 50.99
C GLU A 33 4.57 22.42 51.71
N HIS A 34 5.67 22.12 51.02
CA HIS A 34 6.99 21.94 51.64
C HIS A 34 8.13 22.03 50.62
N VAL A 35 9.37 22.08 51.11
CA VAL A 35 10.58 21.99 50.29
C VAL A 35 11.15 20.58 50.43
N ILE A 36 11.51 19.94 49.31
CA ILE A 36 12.13 18.62 49.26
C ILE A 36 13.62 18.76 48.97
N ALA A 37 14.44 18.07 49.75
CA ALA A 37 15.85 17.86 49.46
C ALA A 37 16.03 16.58 48.64
N LEU A 38 16.76 16.69 47.53
CA LEU A 38 17.26 15.54 46.78
C LEU A 38 18.66 15.19 47.27
N LEU A 39 18.84 13.95 47.69
CA LEU A 39 20.12 13.44 48.14
C LEU A 39 20.66 12.41 47.16
N GLY A 40 21.97 12.45 46.91
CA GLY A 40 22.70 11.38 46.27
C GLY A 40 23.67 10.77 47.25
N ASP A 41 23.86 9.46 47.19
CA ASP A 41 24.84 8.79 48.04
C ASP A 41 26.14 8.62 47.26
N GLU A 42 27.24 9.11 47.80
CA GLU A 42 28.58 8.86 47.30
C GLU A 42 29.14 7.65 48.03
N VAL A 43 29.49 6.60 47.28
CA VAL A 43 30.12 5.39 47.80
C VAL A 43 31.54 5.34 47.28
N ASP A 44 32.50 5.42 48.20
CA ASP A 44 33.94 5.38 47.92
C ASP A 44 34.38 6.41 46.85
N GLY A 45 33.79 7.61 46.88
CA GLY A 45 34.10 8.70 45.93
C GLY A 45 33.31 8.67 44.62
N VAL A 46 32.39 7.71 44.46
CA VAL A 46 31.54 7.59 43.27
C VAL A 46 30.09 7.85 43.63
N LEU A 47 29.52 8.90 43.06
CA LEU A 47 28.10 9.23 43.20
C LEU A 47 27.25 8.08 42.63
N GLN A 48 26.42 7.50 43.49
CA GLN A 48 25.54 6.41 43.12
C GLN A 48 24.36 6.92 42.28
N PRO A 49 23.87 6.13 41.32
CA PRO A 49 22.82 6.54 40.40
C PRO A 49 21.43 6.66 41.04
N ALA A 50 21.25 6.16 42.26
CA ALA A 50 19.99 6.25 43.00
C ALA A 50 19.97 7.52 43.86
N LEU A 51 19.00 8.40 43.60
CA LEU A 51 18.77 9.59 44.42
C LEU A 51 17.61 9.35 45.38
N ARG A 52 17.72 9.88 46.60
CA ARG A 52 16.72 9.79 47.67
C ARG A 52 16.03 11.13 47.85
N ARG A 53 14.74 11.08 48.22
CA ARG A 53 13.94 12.25 48.60
C ARG A 53 13.86 12.33 50.11
N VAL A 54 14.12 13.51 50.66
CA VAL A 54 13.97 13.78 52.08
C VAL A 54 13.24 15.10 52.22
N ASN A 55 12.25 15.19 53.10
CA ASN A 55 11.64 16.49 53.42
C ASN A 55 12.73 17.40 53.97
N LEU A 56 12.77 18.68 53.59
CA LEU A 56 13.77 19.61 54.12
C LEU A 56 13.76 19.64 55.66
N ALA A 57 12.60 19.46 56.30
CA ALA A 57 12.47 19.34 57.76
C ALA A 57 13.17 18.11 58.37
N GLU A 58 13.39 17.07 57.56
CA GLU A 58 14.04 15.82 57.94
C GLU A 58 15.51 15.76 57.47
N LEU A 59 15.99 16.80 56.79
CA LEU A 59 17.34 16.86 56.25
C LEU A 59 18.36 17.10 57.38
N ASP A 60 19.42 16.27 57.40
CA ASP A 60 20.57 16.49 58.28
C ASP A 60 21.14 17.90 58.04
N THR A 61 21.16 18.73 59.09
CA THR A 61 21.62 20.13 59.02
C THR A 61 23.09 20.25 58.62
N SER A 62 23.88 19.19 58.77
CA SER A 62 25.25 19.15 58.26
C SER A 62 25.32 19.16 56.73
N LEU A 63 24.29 18.69 56.04
CA LEU A 63 24.18 18.71 54.58
C LEU A 63 23.71 20.06 54.05
N PHE A 64 22.93 20.79 54.85
CA PHE A 64 22.46 22.13 54.52
C PHE A 64 22.28 22.99 55.78
N PRO A 65 23.29 23.77 56.18
CA PRO A 65 23.24 24.55 57.42
C PRO A 65 22.10 25.58 57.48
N GLN A 66 21.52 25.94 56.33
CA GLN A 66 20.46 26.93 56.20
C GLN A 66 19.04 26.32 56.29
N THR A 67 18.90 25.01 56.53
CA THR A 67 17.62 24.28 56.59
C THR A 67 16.55 25.00 57.43
N ALA A 68 16.88 25.39 58.67
CA ALA A 68 15.91 26.02 59.57
C ALA A 68 15.42 27.38 59.04
N SER A 69 16.35 28.23 58.58
CA SER A 69 16.01 29.55 58.03
C SER A 69 15.15 29.44 56.77
N LEU A 70 15.43 28.46 55.90
CA LEU A 70 14.68 28.27 54.67
C LEU A 70 13.27 27.73 54.94
N LEU A 71 13.11 26.88 55.95
CA LEU A 71 11.79 26.41 56.41
C LEU A 71 10.96 27.54 57.02
N ASP A 72 11.58 28.40 57.83
CA ASP A 72 10.91 29.58 58.41
C ASP A 72 10.48 30.56 57.31
N ASP A 73 11.33 30.79 56.30
CA ASP A 73 10.98 31.59 55.13
C ASP A 73 9.84 30.96 54.33
N TRP A 74 9.89 29.64 54.10
CA TRP A 74 8.82 28.91 53.40
C TRP A 74 7.48 29.01 54.14
N HIS A 75 7.46 28.81 55.45
CA HIS A 75 6.25 28.97 56.27
C HIS A 75 5.74 30.41 56.32
N SER A 76 6.64 31.39 56.29
CA SER A 76 6.25 32.80 56.21
C SER A 76 5.54 33.12 54.90
N LEU A 77 5.97 32.51 53.79
CA LEU A 77 5.32 32.66 52.48
C LEU A 77 3.95 31.96 52.43
N GLN A 78 3.79 30.80 53.07
CA GLN A 78 2.50 30.11 53.16
C GLN A 78 1.43 30.92 53.90
N ASN A 79 1.86 31.73 54.88
CA ASN A 79 0.96 32.48 55.76
C ASN A 79 0.91 33.99 55.42
N ALA A 80 1.44 34.40 54.26
CA ALA A 80 1.58 35.79 53.89
C ALA A 80 0.22 36.44 53.59
N HIS A 81 -0.05 37.59 54.23
CA HIS A 81 -1.21 38.43 53.89
C HIS A 81 -0.81 39.68 53.08
N ASP A 82 0.47 40.01 53.05
CA ASP A 82 1.04 41.10 52.28
C ASP A 82 2.40 40.69 51.70
N LEU A 83 2.69 41.13 50.48
CA LEU A 83 3.90 40.76 49.76
C LEU A 83 5.15 41.43 50.36
N ALA A 84 5.01 42.66 50.86
CA ALA A 84 6.14 43.47 51.32
C ALA A 84 6.82 42.86 52.56
N GLY A 85 6.04 42.36 53.52
CA GLY A 85 6.52 41.77 54.76
C GLY A 85 7.29 40.46 54.56
N VAL A 86 7.00 39.72 53.48
CA VAL A 86 7.64 38.44 53.16
C VAL A 86 8.55 38.51 51.93
N TRP A 87 8.77 39.69 51.37
CA TRP A 87 9.55 39.87 50.14
C TRP A 87 11.01 39.36 50.25
N PRO A 88 11.73 39.57 51.36
CA PRO A 88 13.05 38.97 51.54
C PRO A 88 13.02 37.43 51.63
N ALA A 89 12.02 36.87 52.29
CA ALA A 89 11.82 35.43 52.38
C ALA A 89 11.50 34.82 51.01
N PHE A 90 10.70 35.51 50.19
CA PHE A 90 10.39 35.14 48.81
C PHE A 90 11.66 34.97 47.98
N TRP A 91 12.57 35.94 48.03
CA TRP A 91 13.82 35.87 47.26
C TRP A 91 14.81 34.85 47.82
N ARG A 92 14.95 34.72 49.14
CA ARG A 92 15.80 33.66 49.71
C ARG A 92 15.31 32.27 49.31
N VAL A 93 14.01 32.02 49.41
CA VAL A 93 13.40 30.78 48.93
C VAL A 93 13.62 30.62 47.44
N PHE A 94 13.37 31.66 46.63
CA PHE A 94 13.60 31.63 45.20
C PHE A 94 15.05 31.24 44.88
N TRP A 95 16.05 31.93 45.42
CA TRP A 95 17.46 31.66 45.11
C TRP A 95 17.96 30.33 45.66
N MET A 96 17.58 29.96 46.88
CA MET A 96 18.01 28.68 47.48
C MET A 96 17.36 27.46 46.83
N THR A 97 16.32 27.65 46.02
CA THR A 97 15.60 26.58 45.30
C THR A 97 15.66 26.72 43.77
N VAL A 98 16.56 27.55 43.26
CA VAL A 98 16.85 27.70 41.83
C VAL A 98 18.32 27.34 41.58
N PRO A 99 18.63 26.31 40.78
CA PRO A 99 20.01 25.85 40.57
C PRO A 99 20.71 26.48 39.34
N ASP A 100 21.99 26.83 39.51
CA ASP A 100 22.97 27.58 38.67
C ASP A 100 23.09 27.21 37.18
N ALA A 101 23.35 28.19 36.29
CA ALA A 101 23.61 27.94 34.86
C ALA A 101 24.67 28.89 34.25
N ASP A 102 25.42 28.38 33.27
CA ASP A 102 26.20 29.18 32.31
C ASP A 102 26.05 28.67 30.86
N ASN A 103 25.67 29.63 29.98
CA ASN A 103 25.69 29.70 28.50
C ASN A 103 24.74 28.85 27.60
N ILE A 104 23.82 29.53 26.88
CA ILE A 104 23.86 29.85 25.42
C ILE A 104 22.65 30.73 25.00
N GLN A 105 22.86 31.57 23.99
CA GLN A 105 21.93 32.49 23.31
C GLN A 105 20.58 31.87 22.85
N MET A 106 19.49 32.64 22.94
CA MET A 106 18.22 32.34 22.25
C MET A 106 17.95 33.31 21.09
N PRO A 107 17.38 32.83 19.97
CA PRO A 107 17.00 33.65 18.83
C PRO A 107 15.71 34.45 19.10
N VAL A 108 15.62 35.60 18.45
CA VAL A 108 14.51 36.57 18.48
C VAL A 108 13.29 36.04 17.73
N MET A 109 12.05 36.40 18.17
CA MET A 109 10.89 36.86 17.35
C MET A 109 9.53 36.62 18.05
N PRO A 110 8.41 37.27 17.63
CA PRO A 110 8.20 38.63 17.14
C PRO A 110 7.21 39.43 18.03
N GLN A 111 7.14 40.74 17.80
CA GLN A 111 6.19 41.66 18.44
C GLN A 111 4.73 41.30 18.13
N THR A 112 3.86 41.35 19.14
CA THR A 112 2.40 41.50 18.94
C THR A 112 1.93 42.85 19.47
N THR A 113 1.30 43.58 18.56
CA THR A 113 0.75 44.93 18.71
C THR A 113 -0.23 45.06 19.88
N VAL A 114 -0.11 46.16 20.62
CA VAL A 114 -1.05 46.60 21.65
C VAL A 114 -2.41 46.91 21.02
N HIS A 115 -3.47 46.23 21.43
CA HIS A 115 -4.84 46.69 21.19
C HIS A 115 -5.10 47.98 21.99
N LYS A 116 -5.60 49.02 21.31
CA LYS A 116 -6.00 50.29 21.95
C LYS A 116 -6.99 50.02 23.08
N LYS A 117 -6.74 50.64 24.25
CA LYS A 117 -7.74 50.76 25.32
C LYS A 117 -8.99 51.46 24.78
N PRO A 118 -10.21 50.95 25.07
CA PRO A 118 -11.43 51.72 24.85
C PRO A 118 -11.41 52.96 25.76
N VAL A 119 -11.76 54.10 25.17
CA VAL A 119 -11.91 55.38 25.87
C VAL A 119 -13.15 55.33 26.76
N ALA A 120 -12.99 55.66 28.03
CA ALA A 120 -14.08 55.77 28.99
C ALA A 120 -15.01 56.93 28.61
N THR A 121 -16.27 56.64 28.28
CA THR A 121 -17.30 57.65 28.14
C THR A 121 -18.07 57.80 29.45
N ALA A 122 -18.19 59.05 29.91
CA ALA A 122 -18.94 59.48 31.07
C ALA A 122 -20.46 59.31 30.84
N ALA A 123 -20.99 58.15 31.18
CA ALA A 123 -22.42 57.96 31.33
C ALA A 123 -22.68 56.93 32.42
N HIS A 124 -22.76 57.39 33.67
CA HIS A 124 -23.83 57.00 34.60
C HIS A 124 -23.72 57.77 35.93
N PRO A 125 -24.52 58.84 36.13
CA PRO A 125 -24.65 59.51 37.40
C PRO A 125 -25.72 58.85 38.28
N ARG A 126 -25.39 58.74 39.58
CA ARG A 126 -26.27 58.67 40.76
C ARG A 126 -27.45 57.68 40.74
N ALA A 127 -27.33 56.62 41.55
CA ALA A 127 -28.44 56.12 42.36
C ALA A 127 -27.99 55.84 43.80
N PHE A 128 -28.41 56.74 44.67
CA PHE A 128 -28.43 56.68 46.12
C PHE A 128 -29.42 55.59 46.57
N ARG A 129 -29.09 54.78 47.59
CA ARG A 129 -29.90 54.47 48.80
C ARG A 129 -29.62 53.08 49.38
N GLY A 130 -29.39 53.02 50.69
CA GLY A 130 -29.79 51.88 51.51
C GLY A 130 -28.66 51.13 52.23
N THR A 131 -28.17 51.69 53.32
CA THR A 131 -27.46 50.98 54.38
C THR A 131 -28.37 49.95 55.06
N LYS A 132 -28.01 48.67 55.09
CA LYS A 132 -28.35 47.79 56.24
C LYS A 132 -27.55 46.49 56.40
N TYR A 133 -26.69 46.12 55.44
CA TYR A 133 -25.78 44.98 55.60
C TYR A 133 -24.39 45.36 55.09
N GLN A 134 -23.49 45.77 56.00
CA GLN A 134 -22.06 45.61 55.71
C GLN A 134 -21.78 44.11 55.77
N PRO A 135 -21.38 43.44 54.68
CA PRO A 135 -20.80 42.11 54.80
C PRO A 135 -19.56 42.24 55.72
N PRO A 136 -19.30 41.26 56.59
CA PRO A 136 -18.05 41.25 57.37
C PRO A 136 -16.90 41.45 56.40
N LYS A 137 -15.96 42.34 56.76
CA LYS A 137 -14.74 42.59 55.98
C LYS A 137 -14.22 41.22 55.54
N PRO A 138 -14.26 40.86 54.24
CA PRO A 138 -13.77 39.58 53.80
C PRO A 138 -12.34 39.46 54.33
N ALA A 139 -12.03 38.34 54.97
CA ALA A 139 -10.66 38.08 55.41
C ALA A 139 -9.74 38.35 54.22
N LEU A 140 -8.69 39.14 54.44
CA LEU A 140 -7.73 39.43 53.38
C LEU A 140 -7.25 38.08 52.84
N PRO A 141 -7.40 37.82 51.53
CA PRO A 141 -7.00 36.54 50.96
C PRO A 141 -5.51 36.33 51.25
N VAL A 142 -5.16 35.16 51.76
CA VAL A 142 -3.77 34.75 51.91
C VAL A 142 -3.14 34.78 50.52
N LEU A 143 -2.04 35.51 50.38
CA LEU A 143 -1.21 35.47 49.20
C LEU A 143 -0.51 34.12 49.27
N ASP A 144 -1.06 33.09 48.64
CA ASP A 144 -0.46 31.74 48.58
C ASP A 144 0.79 31.76 47.68
N LEU A 145 1.83 32.49 48.11
CA LEU A 145 3.04 32.76 47.32
C LEU A 145 3.83 31.49 47.02
N CYS A 146 3.68 30.45 47.85
CA CYS A 146 4.22 29.13 47.59
C CYS A 146 3.68 28.54 46.28
N LYS A 147 2.38 28.66 46.02
CA LYS A 147 1.77 28.22 44.75
C LYS A 147 2.35 28.97 43.54
N TRP A 148 2.57 30.28 43.67
CA TRP A 148 3.21 31.08 42.62
C TRP A 148 4.67 30.67 42.42
N LEU A 149 5.41 30.40 43.49
CA LEU A 149 6.80 29.94 43.42
C LEU A 149 6.94 28.51 42.86
N THR A 150 5.90 27.68 42.93
CA THR A 150 5.91 26.31 42.39
C THR A 150 5.44 26.21 40.94
N ASP A 151 4.74 27.22 40.41
CA ASP A 151 4.21 27.22 39.04
C ASP A 151 4.89 28.30 38.19
N GLN A 152 5.61 27.88 37.15
CA GLN A 152 6.38 28.79 36.30
C GLN A 152 5.50 29.82 35.57
N ARG A 153 4.30 29.44 35.12
CA ARG A 153 3.42 30.36 34.39
C ARG A 153 2.89 31.43 35.33
N LEU A 154 2.56 31.04 36.56
CA LEU A 154 2.14 31.97 37.59
C LEU A 154 3.31 32.89 37.98
N LEU A 155 4.51 32.35 38.17
CA LEU A 155 5.70 33.13 38.55
C LEU A 155 6.14 34.12 37.47
N ASP A 156 6.17 33.70 36.20
CA ASP A 156 6.52 34.57 35.08
C ASP A 156 5.42 35.62 34.84
N ALA A 157 4.15 35.26 34.99
CA ALA A 157 3.04 36.22 34.95
C ALA A 157 3.12 37.22 36.12
N PHE A 158 3.51 36.75 37.30
CA PHE A 158 3.73 37.58 38.48
C PHE A 158 4.86 38.57 38.23
N PHE A 159 6.03 38.12 37.77
CA PHE A 159 7.14 39.02 37.46
C PHE A 159 6.84 39.99 36.31
N ALA A 160 6.12 39.54 35.26
CA ALA A 160 5.74 40.42 34.16
C ALA A 160 4.82 41.58 34.59
N GLN A 161 4.08 41.40 35.69
CA GLN A 161 3.13 42.38 36.22
C GLN A 161 3.62 43.10 37.48
N HIS A 162 4.71 42.61 38.09
CA HIS A 162 5.24 43.13 39.35
C HIS A 162 5.99 44.45 39.15
N ASP A 163 5.73 45.41 40.03
CA ASP A 163 6.45 46.68 40.06
C ASP A 163 7.76 46.53 40.87
N PHE A 164 8.82 46.17 40.16
CA PHE A 164 10.16 46.05 40.74
C PHE A 164 10.76 47.39 41.20
N THR A 165 10.13 48.54 40.90
CA THR A 165 10.55 49.81 41.48
C THR A 165 10.04 49.98 42.91
N ALA A 166 8.85 49.43 43.22
CA ALA A 166 8.25 49.47 44.54
C ALA A 166 8.81 48.38 45.48
N LEU A 167 9.04 47.18 44.96
CA LEU A 167 9.65 46.06 45.68
C LEU A 167 10.76 45.46 44.81
N PRO A 168 12.03 45.90 44.99
CA PRO A 168 13.14 45.51 44.13
C PRO A 168 13.48 44.03 44.27
N ALA A 169 14.01 43.41 43.20
CA ALA A 169 14.53 42.07 43.28
C ALA A 169 15.69 42.03 44.28
N LEU A 170 15.69 41.06 45.20
CA LEU A 170 16.73 40.89 46.20
C LEU A 170 17.55 39.66 45.88
N ASP A 171 18.84 39.63 46.24
CA ASP A 171 19.68 38.45 46.21
C ASP A 171 19.47 37.55 47.44
N ALA A 172 20.17 36.42 47.50
CA ALA A 172 20.09 35.49 48.63
C ALA A 172 20.51 36.13 49.98
N GLN A 173 21.24 37.24 49.94
CA GLN A 173 21.70 38.01 51.10
C GLN A 173 20.80 39.22 51.38
N GLY A 174 19.73 39.43 50.61
CA GLY A 174 18.78 40.53 50.76
C GLY A 174 19.24 41.86 50.15
N GLN A 175 20.30 41.88 49.33
CA GLN A 175 20.75 43.06 48.60
C GLN A 175 19.98 43.25 47.29
N ILE A 176 19.81 44.49 46.85
CA ILE A 176 19.07 44.81 45.63
C ILE A 176 19.87 44.35 44.39
N ILE A 177 19.24 43.57 43.53
CA ILE A 177 19.78 43.17 42.23
C ILE A 177 19.38 44.20 41.18
N PRO A 178 20.32 44.79 40.43
CA PRO A 178 20.00 45.69 39.33
C PRO A 178 19.35 44.92 38.18
N LEU A 179 18.18 45.38 37.73
CA LEU A 179 17.45 44.80 36.61
C LEU A 179 17.69 45.61 35.33
N PRO A 180 17.67 44.99 34.14
CA PRO A 180 17.89 45.69 32.87
C PRO A 180 16.77 46.71 32.62
N GLU A 181 17.11 47.91 32.16
CA GLU A 181 16.15 49.00 31.93
C GLU A 181 15.14 48.73 30.79
N SER A 182 15.37 47.70 29.96
CA SER A 182 14.45 47.31 28.89
C SER A 182 14.37 45.79 28.71
N GLY A 183 13.19 45.23 29.02
CA GLY A 183 12.88 43.82 28.85
C GLY A 183 11.74 43.38 29.76
N LEU A 184 10.95 42.39 29.34
CA LEU A 184 10.03 41.71 30.26
C LEU A 184 10.87 40.97 31.31
N ILE A 185 10.68 41.30 32.57
CA ILE A 185 11.34 40.62 33.68
C ILE A 185 10.65 39.27 33.86
N SER A 186 11.39 38.20 33.58
CA SER A 186 10.95 36.82 33.79
C SER A 186 11.84 36.15 34.83
N SER A 187 11.41 35.00 35.33
CA SER A 187 12.23 34.19 36.24
C SER A 187 13.58 33.83 35.61
N ALA A 188 13.61 33.61 34.29
CA ALA A 188 14.85 33.39 33.52
C ALA A 188 15.77 34.62 33.56
N THR A 189 15.23 35.81 33.26
CA THR A 189 16.00 37.06 33.19
C THR A 189 16.63 37.42 34.54
N LEU A 190 15.87 37.25 35.63
CA LEU A 190 16.34 37.47 36.99
C LEU A 190 17.47 36.50 37.34
N PHE A 191 17.25 35.22 37.03
CA PHE A 191 18.21 34.17 37.27
C PHE A 191 19.56 34.42 36.56
N PHE A 192 19.54 34.83 35.29
CA PHE A 192 20.75 35.20 34.55
C PHE A 192 21.54 36.38 35.14
N ASN A 193 20.89 37.30 35.86
CA ASN A 193 21.55 38.48 36.42
C ASN A 193 22.21 38.21 37.79
N HIS A 194 21.58 37.41 38.65
CA HIS A 194 22.10 37.09 39.98
C HIS A 194 23.41 36.29 39.95
N TRP A 195 23.55 35.39 38.98
CA TRP A 195 24.65 34.43 38.88
C TRP A 195 26.00 35.03 38.42
N LYS A 196 26.05 36.31 38.01
CA LYS A 196 27.32 37.02 37.75
C LYS A 196 28.19 37.22 39.00
N THR A 197 27.74 36.72 40.15
CA THR A 197 28.38 36.79 41.46
C THR A 197 28.73 35.36 41.92
N PRO A 198 29.98 35.06 42.34
CA PRO A 198 30.37 33.70 42.70
C PRO A 198 29.66 33.23 43.98
N VAL A 199 28.81 32.21 43.88
CA VAL A 199 28.10 31.61 45.03
C VAL A 199 28.93 30.46 45.62
N GLN A 200 28.90 30.35 46.95
CA GLN A 200 29.55 29.30 47.73
C GLN A 200 28.99 27.90 47.40
N ALA A 201 29.90 26.91 47.45
CA ALA A 201 29.74 25.56 46.94
C ALA A 201 28.57 24.77 47.56
N LEU A 202 27.50 24.58 46.79
CA LEU A 202 26.63 23.41 46.90
C LEU A 202 27.22 22.26 46.06
N PRO A 203 27.00 20.98 46.44
CA PRO A 203 27.53 19.84 45.69
C PRO A 203 26.97 19.79 44.27
N VAL A 204 27.88 19.69 43.31
CA VAL A 204 27.64 20.11 41.93
C VAL A 204 27.00 18.96 41.15
N LEU A 205 25.72 19.11 40.78
CA LEU A 205 25.16 18.39 39.62
C LEU A 205 26.16 18.48 38.47
N PRO A 206 26.42 17.40 37.73
CA PRO A 206 27.44 17.41 36.68
C PRO A 206 27.30 18.64 35.80
N ASP A 207 28.40 19.37 35.64
CA ASP A 207 28.38 20.74 35.14
C ASP A 207 27.68 20.84 33.77
N GLY A 208 27.83 19.84 32.90
CA GLY A 208 27.08 19.73 31.65
C GLY A 208 25.57 19.50 31.80
N PHE A 209 25.13 18.65 32.74
CA PHE A 209 23.70 18.44 32.99
C PHE A 209 23.05 19.71 33.56
N ARG A 210 23.73 20.27 34.56
CA ARG A 210 23.32 21.49 35.24
C ARG A 210 23.16 22.64 34.26
N ARG A 211 24.16 22.88 33.40
CA ARG A 211 24.16 23.98 32.41
C ARG A 211 23.10 23.83 31.33
N HIS A 212 22.87 22.61 30.83
CA HIS A 212 22.12 22.43 29.59
C HIS A 212 20.70 21.86 29.77
N PHE A 213 20.35 21.31 30.94
CA PHE A 213 19.12 20.53 31.12
C PHE A 213 18.26 21.01 32.29
N LEU A 214 18.91 21.26 33.42
CA LEU A 214 18.22 21.46 34.69
C LEU A 214 17.25 22.65 34.68
N TRP A 215 17.65 23.74 34.02
CA TRP A 215 16.76 24.89 33.81
C TRP A 215 15.50 24.48 33.07
N SER A 216 15.62 23.77 31.95
CA SER A 216 14.47 23.31 31.16
C SER A 216 13.57 22.36 31.96
N LEU A 217 14.13 21.59 32.89
CA LEU A 217 13.40 20.62 33.70
C LEU A 217 12.80 21.17 35.01
N ARG A 218 12.98 22.45 35.33
CA ARG A 218 12.56 23.05 36.62
C ARG A 218 11.07 22.93 36.94
N ALA A 219 10.23 22.79 35.91
CA ALA A 219 8.77 22.61 36.04
C ALA A 219 8.32 21.14 35.98
N CYS A 220 9.26 20.21 35.78
CA CYS A 220 9.00 18.78 35.81
C CYS A 220 8.85 18.29 37.25
N SER A 221 8.17 17.15 37.41
CA SER A 221 8.20 16.44 38.68
C SER A 221 9.63 16.06 39.02
N VAL A 222 9.87 15.84 40.30
CA VAL A 222 11.15 15.35 40.78
C VAL A 222 11.52 14.03 40.09
N ASP A 223 10.56 13.12 39.85
CA ASP A 223 10.80 11.82 39.21
C ASP A 223 11.32 11.99 37.78
N GLN A 224 10.74 12.94 37.05
CA GLN A 224 11.15 13.28 35.69
C GLN A 224 12.55 13.91 35.67
N GLN A 225 12.85 14.82 36.60
CA GLN A 225 14.19 15.42 36.71
C GLN A 225 15.26 14.35 36.98
N LEU A 226 14.96 13.41 37.88
CA LEU A 226 15.80 12.26 38.19
C LEU A 226 16.00 11.37 36.97
N ALA A 227 14.93 11.11 36.21
CA ALA A 227 14.98 10.29 35.02
C ALA A 227 15.91 10.86 33.94
N TRP A 228 15.80 12.17 33.68
CA TRP A 228 16.69 12.85 32.73
C TRP A 228 18.15 12.85 33.19
N LEU A 229 18.41 13.03 34.49
CA LEU A 229 19.76 12.99 35.04
C LEU A 229 20.38 11.59 34.89
N GLN A 230 19.59 10.54 35.11
CA GLN A 230 20.04 9.15 34.94
C GLN A 230 20.38 8.83 33.48
N ILE A 231 19.57 9.27 32.52
CA ILE A 231 19.86 9.14 31.09
C ILE A 231 21.13 9.92 30.74
N TRP A 232 21.25 11.15 31.20
CA TRP A 232 22.43 11.99 30.96
C TRP A 232 23.71 11.33 31.47
N HIS A 233 23.70 10.78 32.69
CA HIS A 233 24.87 10.10 33.26
C HIS A 233 25.31 8.90 32.42
N ARG A 234 24.35 8.12 31.91
CA ARG A 234 24.64 6.97 31.03
C ARG A 234 25.31 7.41 29.74
N HIS A 235 24.82 8.47 29.09
CA HIS A 235 25.42 8.97 27.85
C HIS A 235 26.73 9.74 28.04
N HIS A 236 26.93 10.37 29.21
CA HIS A 236 28.16 11.09 29.53
C HIS A 236 29.33 10.17 29.91
N SER A 237 29.04 9.02 30.53
CA SER A 237 30.05 8.07 31.01
C SER A 237 30.56 7.08 29.96
N MET A 238 29.96 7.02 28.76
CA MET A 238 30.46 6.16 27.68
C MET A 238 31.78 6.70 27.12
N HIS A 239 32.80 5.85 27.04
CA HIS A 239 34.09 6.11 26.36
C HIS A 239 33.97 6.24 24.82
N ALA A 240 32.82 6.69 24.32
CA ALA A 240 32.55 6.84 22.89
C ALA A 240 33.34 8.04 22.32
N ASP A 241 33.54 8.01 20.99
CA ASP A 241 34.04 9.14 20.21
C ASP A 241 33.33 10.45 20.60
N ASP A 242 34.09 11.53 20.78
CA ASP A 242 33.61 12.82 21.27
C ASP A 242 32.41 13.33 20.45
N VAL A 243 32.36 13.00 19.15
CA VAL A 243 31.28 13.35 18.22
C VAL A 243 29.93 12.72 18.62
N HIS A 244 29.89 11.39 18.82
CA HIS A 244 28.65 10.67 19.18
C HIS A 244 28.14 11.11 20.56
N ARG A 245 29.06 11.42 21.49
CA ARG A 245 28.70 11.97 22.80
C ARG A 245 28.01 13.34 22.66
N ILE A 246 28.58 14.23 21.84
CA ILE A 246 28.01 15.57 21.61
C ILE A 246 26.63 15.47 20.95
N GLU A 247 26.45 14.58 19.97
CA GLU A 247 25.16 14.38 19.30
C GLU A 247 24.07 13.88 20.27
N ASN A 248 24.38 12.89 21.11
CA ASN A 248 23.44 12.37 22.11
C ASN A 248 23.07 13.44 23.15
N LEU A 249 24.05 14.19 23.64
CA LEU A 249 23.78 15.30 24.57
C LEU A 249 22.95 16.41 23.91
N GLY A 250 23.21 16.71 22.63
CA GLY A 250 22.40 17.64 21.85
C GLY A 250 20.95 17.18 21.67
N LEU A 251 20.74 15.88 21.45
CA LEU A 251 19.41 15.27 21.35
C LEU A 251 18.62 15.42 22.65
N LEU A 252 19.24 15.05 23.78
CA LEU A 252 18.62 15.19 25.10
C LEU A 252 18.26 16.67 25.37
N ALA A 253 19.17 17.60 25.07
CA ALA A 253 18.97 19.03 25.36
C ALA A 253 17.78 19.59 24.56
N ARG A 254 17.63 19.17 23.29
CA ARG A 254 16.48 19.52 22.44
C ARG A 254 15.17 19.00 23.04
N LEU A 255 15.13 17.75 23.52
CA LEU A 255 13.91 17.18 24.11
C LEU A 255 13.49 17.92 25.40
N CYS A 256 14.45 18.20 26.29
CA CYS A 256 14.17 18.97 27.49
C CYS A 256 13.68 20.39 27.18
N ALA A 257 14.15 21.00 26.09
CA ALA A 257 13.74 22.35 25.69
C ALA A 257 12.34 22.45 25.07
N LEU A 258 11.83 21.38 24.45
CA LEU A 258 10.55 21.41 23.74
C LEU A 258 9.34 21.40 24.69
N TYR A 259 9.16 20.36 25.52
CA TYR A 259 7.96 20.19 26.36
C TYR A 259 8.24 19.44 27.68
N PRO A 260 9.07 20.01 28.57
CA PRO A 260 9.65 19.29 29.72
C PRO A 260 8.61 18.70 30.68
N SER A 261 7.54 19.44 31.00
CA SER A 261 6.50 18.98 31.95
C SER A 261 5.46 18.03 31.34
N GLN A 262 5.45 17.85 30.01
CA GLN A 262 4.51 16.98 29.30
C GLN A 262 5.17 15.72 28.72
N CYS A 263 6.49 15.61 28.86
CA CYS A 263 7.27 14.56 28.22
C CYS A 263 7.55 13.42 29.21
N HIS A 264 6.81 12.31 29.07
CA HIS A 264 7.05 11.07 29.80
C HIS A 264 8.26 10.28 29.22
N ALA A 265 8.96 10.85 28.22
CA ALA A 265 10.00 10.16 27.47
C ALA A 265 11.21 9.73 28.31
N ALA A 266 11.59 10.47 29.34
CA ALA A 266 12.73 10.06 30.17
C ALA A 266 12.42 8.82 31.02
N GLU A 267 11.23 8.75 31.58
CA GLU A 267 10.77 7.61 32.37
C GLU A 267 10.63 6.36 31.46
N LEU A 268 10.14 6.54 30.23
CA LEU A 268 10.09 5.50 29.20
C LEU A 268 11.48 5.08 28.70
N ALA A 269 12.39 6.00 28.42
CA ALA A 269 13.72 5.67 27.92
C ALA A 269 14.52 4.87 28.96
N GLN A 270 14.30 5.10 30.26
CA GLN A 270 15.00 4.37 31.31
C GLN A 270 14.75 2.85 31.31
N VAL A 271 13.58 2.40 30.84
CA VAL A 271 13.27 0.97 30.77
C VAL A 271 13.96 0.27 29.60
N LEU A 272 14.58 1.03 28.69
CA LEU A 272 15.34 0.50 27.56
C LEU A 272 16.85 0.40 27.87
N PRO A 273 17.57 -0.55 27.22
CA PRO A 273 19.03 -0.57 27.24
C PRO A 273 19.61 0.66 26.54
N VAL A 274 20.82 1.08 26.93
CA VAL A 274 21.46 2.33 26.48
C VAL A 274 21.53 2.45 24.95
N SER A 275 21.74 1.35 24.22
CA SER A 275 21.76 1.35 22.75
C SER A 275 20.42 1.83 22.14
N ARG A 276 19.30 1.46 22.75
CA ARG A 276 17.95 1.79 22.28
C ARG A 276 17.38 3.09 22.86
N GLN A 277 17.96 3.61 23.93
CA GLN A 277 17.58 4.91 24.48
C GLN A 277 17.73 6.02 23.44
N ASN A 278 18.88 6.05 22.75
CA ASN A 278 19.15 7.04 21.71
C ASN A 278 18.18 6.91 20.53
N ILE A 279 17.90 5.68 20.09
CA ILE A 279 16.93 5.41 19.01
C ILE A 279 15.57 5.96 19.42
N PHE A 280 15.09 5.64 20.62
CA PHE A 280 13.79 6.09 21.11
C PHE A 280 13.68 7.62 21.18
N LEU A 281 14.67 8.27 21.78
CA LEU A 281 14.69 9.72 21.95
C LEU A 281 14.77 10.44 20.59
N ARG A 282 15.54 9.90 19.64
CA ARG A 282 15.65 10.47 18.27
C ARG A 282 14.32 10.41 17.54
N LEU A 283 13.68 9.24 17.51
CA LEU A 283 12.40 9.04 16.84
C LEU A 283 11.29 9.86 17.48
N LEU A 284 11.33 10.09 18.79
CA LEU A 284 10.35 10.90 19.49
C LEU A 284 10.39 12.38 19.03
N ILE A 285 11.58 12.92 18.70
CA ILE A 285 11.68 14.23 18.04
C ILE A 285 11.13 14.17 16.62
N GLN A 286 11.55 13.16 15.85
CA GLN A 286 11.27 13.07 14.41
C GLN A 286 9.77 12.86 14.12
N GLU A 287 9.11 11.97 14.85
CA GLU A 287 7.78 11.47 14.49
C GLU A 287 6.64 12.14 15.30
N VAL A 288 6.91 12.58 16.52
CA VAL A 288 5.90 13.22 17.40
C VAL A 288 6.35 14.58 17.94
N GLN A 289 7.37 15.20 17.33
CA GLN A 289 7.84 16.55 17.66
C GLN A 289 8.18 16.75 19.15
N GLY A 290 8.63 15.70 19.84
CA GLY A 290 8.95 15.79 21.27
C GLY A 290 7.77 15.56 22.22
N GLN A 291 6.55 15.32 21.72
CA GLN A 291 5.34 15.22 22.53
C GLN A 291 4.86 13.77 22.66
N LEU A 292 4.97 13.21 23.86
CA LEU A 292 4.41 11.90 24.20
C LEU A 292 3.87 11.94 25.64
N SER A 293 2.55 11.94 25.78
CA SER A 293 1.90 11.90 27.09
C SER A 293 1.94 10.49 27.69
N SER A 294 1.86 10.41 29.02
CA SER A 294 1.79 9.13 29.75
C SER A 294 0.57 8.29 29.40
N SER A 295 -0.48 8.90 28.83
CA SER A 295 -1.67 8.21 28.34
C SER A 295 -1.53 7.63 26.93
N GLN A 296 -0.52 8.05 26.17
CA GLN A 296 -0.33 7.61 24.78
C GLN A 296 0.49 6.32 24.67
N MET A 297 1.51 6.14 25.51
CA MET A 297 2.35 4.95 25.54
C MET A 297 2.78 4.65 26.98
N SER A 298 2.57 3.40 27.41
CA SER A 298 2.99 2.93 28.74
C SER A 298 4.40 2.32 28.72
N MET A 299 5.02 2.21 29.90
CA MET A 299 6.29 1.50 30.07
C MET A 299 6.19 0.04 29.62
N GLU A 300 5.08 -0.63 29.96
CA GLU A 300 4.83 -2.03 29.58
C GLU A 300 4.79 -2.22 28.07
N GLN A 301 4.16 -1.30 27.33
CA GLN A 301 4.12 -1.34 25.87
C GLN A 301 5.50 -1.17 25.24
N LEU A 302 6.32 -0.28 25.79
CA LEU A 302 7.68 -0.06 25.31
C LEU A 302 8.61 -1.24 25.63
N ILE A 303 8.42 -1.89 26.79
CA ILE A 303 9.13 -3.14 27.14
C ILE A 303 8.73 -4.26 26.19
N ARG A 304 7.42 -4.45 25.93
CA ARG A 304 6.95 -5.44 24.95
C ARG A 304 7.54 -5.21 23.55
N LEU A 305 7.65 -3.95 23.13
CA LEU A 305 8.32 -3.61 21.87
C LEU A 305 9.81 -3.98 21.88
N HIS A 306 10.49 -3.74 23.00
CA HIS A 306 11.89 -4.11 23.16
C HIS A 306 12.09 -5.62 23.09
N GLU A 307 11.26 -6.38 23.80
CA GLU A 307 11.29 -7.85 23.85
C GLU A 307 10.93 -8.51 22.52
N LEU A 308 10.20 -7.79 21.65
CA LEU A 308 9.76 -8.33 20.37
C LEU A 308 10.90 -8.59 19.39
N THR A 309 12.01 -7.84 19.50
CA THR A 309 13.16 -8.00 18.59
C THR A 309 14.46 -7.66 19.28
N GLU A 310 15.51 -8.45 19.02
CA GLU A 310 16.88 -8.17 19.47
C GLU A 310 17.63 -7.24 18.50
N VAL A 311 17.12 -7.03 17.29
CA VAL A 311 17.80 -6.23 16.25
C VAL A 311 17.43 -4.75 16.37
N ASP A 312 18.43 -3.90 16.63
CA ASP A 312 18.23 -2.46 16.86
C ASP A 312 17.61 -1.73 15.65
N ALA A 313 17.98 -2.07 14.42
CA ALA A 313 17.38 -1.52 13.21
C ALA A 313 15.88 -1.86 13.09
N ARG A 314 15.49 -3.05 13.55
CA ARG A 314 14.10 -3.50 13.54
C ARG A 314 13.29 -2.83 14.65
N PHE A 315 13.87 -2.68 15.84
CA PHE A 315 13.28 -1.89 16.92
C PHE A 315 13.06 -0.43 16.50
N GLU A 316 14.04 0.19 15.84
CA GLU A 316 13.92 1.54 15.28
C GLU A 316 12.75 1.64 14.31
N TYR A 317 12.66 0.72 13.36
CA TYR A 317 11.58 0.69 12.37
C TYR A 317 10.19 0.55 13.01
N TYR A 318 10.04 -0.36 13.97
CA TYR A 318 8.78 -0.58 14.69
C TYR A 318 8.39 0.63 15.53
N LEU A 319 9.32 1.17 16.30
CA LEU A 319 9.06 2.33 17.14
C LEU A 319 8.66 3.55 16.28
N GLY A 320 9.36 3.79 15.18
CA GLY A 320 9.02 4.87 14.25
C GLY A 320 7.61 4.69 13.68
N SER A 321 7.24 3.46 13.35
CA SER A 321 5.89 3.14 12.85
C SER A 321 4.81 3.33 13.92
N ILE A 322 5.05 2.90 15.18
CA ILE A 322 4.14 3.13 16.31
C ILE A 322 3.95 4.62 16.57
N LEU A 323 5.03 5.41 16.59
CA LEU A 323 4.96 6.86 16.83
C LEU A 323 4.22 7.59 15.70
N ARG A 324 4.42 7.19 14.43
CA ARG A 324 3.64 7.70 13.29
C ARG A 324 2.16 7.33 13.37
N ASN A 325 1.83 6.13 13.84
CA ASN A 325 0.46 5.69 14.04
C ASN A 325 -0.21 6.46 15.19
N LEU A 326 0.53 6.71 16.28
CA LEU A 326 0.08 7.54 17.40
C LEU A 326 -0.28 8.96 16.97
N SER A 327 0.50 9.59 16.07
CA SER A 327 0.18 10.92 15.55
C SER A 327 -1.13 10.94 14.73
N ARG A 328 -1.56 9.77 14.23
CA ARG A 328 -2.85 9.53 13.57
C ARG A 328 -3.94 9.04 14.52
N LYS A 329 -3.69 9.04 15.83
CA LYS A 329 -4.60 8.54 16.90
C LYS A 329 -4.87 7.04 16.84
N VAL A 330 -3.96 6.26 16.27
CA VAL A 330 -4.01 4.79 16.33
C VAL A 330 -3.37 4.33 17.64
N SER A 331 -3.93 3.28 18.25
CA SER A 331 -3.42 2.79 19.54
C SER A 331 -2.05 2.12 19.40
N VAL A 332 -1.26 2.17 20.49
CA VAL A 332 0.01 1.44 20.58
C VAL A 332 -0.24 -0.07 20.55
N GLU A 333 -1.29 -0.58 21.20
CA GLU A 333 -1.62 -2.01 21.20
C GLU A 333 -1.86 -2.56 19.80
N TYR A 334 -2.64 -1.84 18.98
CA TYR A 334 -2.87 -2.26 17.60
C TYR A 334 -1.59 -2.21 16.77
N SER A 335 -0.75 -1.19 16.96
CA SER A 335 0.54 -1.09 16.26
C SER A 335 1.53 -2.18 16.69
N LEU A 336 1.58 -2.52 17.99
CA LEU A 336 2.37 -3.64 18.51
C LEU A 336 1.92 -4.97 17.93
N THR A 337 0.61 -5.15 17.75
CA THR A 337 0.07 -6.34 17.07
C THR A 337 0.58 -6.44 15.63
N GLY A 338 0.64 -5.33 14.90
CA GLY A 338 1.23 -5.30 13.55
C GLY A 338 2.73 -5.67 13.54
N CYS A 339 3.49 -5.18 14.52
CA CYS A 339 4.91 -5.53 14.67
C CYS A 339 5.07 -7.04 14.98
N LEU A 340 4.24 -7.58 15.87
CA LEU A 340 4.24 -9.02 16.18
C LEU A 340 3.95 -9.87 14.95
N LEU A 341 2.97 -9.46 14.14
CA LEU A 341 2.62 -10.15 12.91
C LEU A 341 3.74 -10.09 11.86
N PHE A 342 4.52 -9.01 11.82
CA PHE A 342 5.75 -8.93 11.01
C PHE A 342 6.84 -9.89 11.51
N GLU A 343 7.03 -10.05 12.83
CA GLU A 343 7.99 -11.05 13.34
C GLU A 343 7.56 -12.47 12.97
N ILE A 344 6.27 -12.79 13.14
CA ILE A 344 5.72 -14.10 12.80
C ILE A 344 5.84 -14.41 11.30
N SER A 345 5.76 -13.38 10.45
CA SER A 345 5.90 -13.51 9.01
C SER A 345 7.31 -13.93 8.57
N GLY A 346 8.32 -13.80 9.46
CA GLY A 346 9.71 -14.11 9.14
C GLY A 346 10.34 -13.18 8.11
N GLU A 347 9.70 -12.05 7.80
CA GLU A 347 10.21 -11.09 6.82
C GLU A 347 11.46 -10.37 7.34
N THR A 348 12.42 -10.17 6.45
CA THR A 348 13.66 -9.44 6.76
C THR A 348 13.72 -8.07 6.12
N GLU A 349 12.95 -7.84 5.06
CA GLU A 349 12.97 -6.60 4.29
C GLU A 349 12.00 -5.56 4.87
N LEU A 350 12.55 -4.63 5.66
CA LEU A 350 11.79 -3.57 6.33
C LEU A 350 11.10 -2.60 5.34
N ASP A 351 11.65 -2.44 4.13
CA ASP A 351 11.14 -1.48 3.14
C ASP A 351 9.91 -2.00 2.38
N LYS A 352 9.71 -3.32 2.32
CA LYS A 352 8.59 -3.94 1.60
C LYS A 352 7.25 -3.73 2.28
N TYR A 353 7.22 -3.72 3.60
CA TYR A 353 5.98 -3.61 4.38
C TYR A 353 5.95 -2.29 5.11
N ARG A 354 4.84 -1.55 4.99
CA ARG A 354 4.62 -0.35 5.79
C ARG A 354 3.71 -0.70 6.96
N LEU A 355 4.22 -0.65 8.20
CA LEU A 355 3.43 -0.78 9.43
C LEU A 355 2.64 0.51 9.73
N ALA A 356 1.91 1.00 8.74
CA ALA A 356 1.23 2.28 8.75
C ALA A 356 -0.28 2.08 8.75
N ALA A 357 -0.92 2.40 9.87
CA ALA A 357 -2.36 2.33 10.01
C ALA A 357 -2.99 3.73 9.98
N ARG A 358 -4.25 3.81 9.54
CA ARG A 358 -5.04 5.06 9.53
C ARG A 358 -5.98 5.18 10.71
N GLN A 359 -6.45 4.04 11.21
CA GLN A 359 -7.37 3.97 12.33
C GLN A 359 -7.10 2.72 13.17
N ASP A 360 -7.63 2.72 14.37
CA ASP A 360 -7.45 1.64 15.34
C ASP A 360 -8.43 0.49 15.07
N CYS A 361 -8.01 -0.75 15.35
CA CYS A 361 -8.89 -1.91 15.40
C CYS A 361 -8.63 -2.68 16.69
N GLN A 362 -9.60 -2.66 17.61
CA GLN A 362 -9.42 -3.25 18.94
C GLN A 362 -9.35 -4.78 18.95
N ASP A 363 -9.74 -5.43 17.86
CA ASP A 363 -10.05 -6.86 17.85
C ASP A 363 -9.41 -7.60 16.67
N VAL A 364 -8.08 -7.46 16.51
CA VAL A 364 -7.32 -8.14 15.46
C VAL A 364 -7.28 -9.65 15.73
N PRO A 365 -7.77 -10.48 14.80
CA PRO A 365 -7.86 -11.92 15.02
C PRO A 365 -6.55 -12.61 14.62
N VAL A 366 -5.49 -12.46 15.44
CA VAL A 366 -4.15 -13.01 15.16
C VAL A 366 -4.18 -14.50 14.81
N GLU A 367 -4.93 -15.31 15.56
CA GLU A 367 -5.09 -16.73 15.28
C GLU A 367 -5.77 -17.00 13.93
N ALA A 368 -6.75 -16.17 13.54
CA ALA A 368 -7.42 -16.32 12.25
C ALA A 368 -6.52 -15.93 11.08
N ILE A 369 -5.70 -14.89 11.25
CA ILE A 369 -4.65 -14.51 10.27
C ILE A 369 -3.66 -15.67 10.12
N ALA A 370 -3.28 -16.34 11.22
CA ALA A 370 -2.40 -17.50 11.17
C ALA A 370 -3.01 -18.68 10.41
N ARG A 371 -4.30 -18.98 10.63
CA ARG A 371 -5.03 -20.01 9.87
C ARG A 371 -5.05 -19.71 8.38
N PHE A 372 -5.29 -18.45 7.99
CA PHE A 372 -5.21 -18.02 6.58
C PHE A 372 -3.81 -18.20 5.99
N CYS A 373 -2.77 -17.68 6.64
CA CYS A 373 -1.39 -17.73 6.13
C CYS A 373 -0.93 -19.18 6.00
N LYS A 374 -1.34 -20.06 6.93
CA LYS A 374 -1.11 -21.50 6.83
C LYS A 374 -1.84 -22.14 5.65
N ALA A 375 -3.12 -21.79 5.43
CA ALA A 375 -3.91 -22.35 4.32
C ALA A 375 -3.42 -21.91 2.94
N THR A 376 -2.81 -20.73 2.85
CA THR A 376 -2.33 -20.13 1.58
C THR A 376 -0.84 -20.28 1.35
N ALA A 377 -0.06 -20.68 2.36
CA ALA A 377 1.39 -20.50 2.39
C ALA A 377 1.83 -19.06 2.05
N SER A 378 0.96 -18.06 2.32
CA SER A 378 1.18 -16.64 2.02
C SER A 378 1.77 -15.90 3.21
N ASN A 379 2.51 -14.83 2.93
CA ASN A 379 3.06 -13.94 3.93
C ASN A 379 2.27 -12.65 4.17
N SER A 380 0.94 -12.71 4.01
CA SER A 380 0.05 -11.55 4.07
C SER A 380 -0.30 -11.09 5.49
N TRP A 381 0.48 -11.45 6.52
CA TRP A 381 0.20 -11.17 7.93
C TRP A 381 -0.07 -9.69 8.20
N VAL A 382 0.85 -8.83 7.74
CA VAL A 382 0.76 -7.37 7.95
C VAL A 382 -0.35 -6.76 7.10
N SER A 383 -0.54 -7.23 5.87
CA SER A 383 -1.62 -6.71 5.03
C SER A 383 -2.99 -7.00 5.64
N LEU A 384 -3.23 -8.21 6.16
CA LEU A 384 -4.47 -8.56 6.85
C LEU A 384 -4.70 -7.78 8.14
N TRP A 385 -3.63 -7.47 8.88
CA TRP A 385 -3.69 -6.57 10.01
C TRP A 385 -4.19 -5.18 9.61
N ASP A 386 -3.60 -4.57 8.58
CA ASP A 386 -4.00 -3.24 8.08
C ASP A 386 -5.46 -3.27 7.56
N MET A 387 -5.87 -4.34 6.88
CA MET A 387 -7.26 -4.53 6.43
C MET A 387 -8.26 -4.50 7.59
N CYS A 388 -7.93 -5.07 8.75
CA CYS A 388 -8.79 -5.02 9.94
C CYS A 388 -9.03 -3.60 10.45
N ALA A 389 -8.07 -2.68 10.29
CA ALA A 389 -8.32 -1.26 10.54
C ALA A 389 -9.17 -0.66 9.45
N ARG A 390 -8.90 -0.93 8.16
CA ARG A 390 -9.58 -0.23 7.05
C ARG A 390 -11.03 -0.63 6.85
N LEU A 391 -11.39 -1.89 7.12
CA LEU A 391 -12.71 -2.46 6.84
C LEU A 391 -13.38 -2.92 8.13
N THR A 392 -14.34 -2.13 8.64
CA THR A 392 -15.14 -2.52 9.82
C THR A 392 -15.84 -3.85 9.58
N GLY A 393 -15.60 -4.84 10.45
CA GLY A 393 -16.14 -6.21 10.33
C GLY A 393 -15.18 -7.23 9.71
N MET A 394 -14.05 -6.80 9.15
CA MET A 394 -13.05 -7.71 8.56
C MET A 394 -12.50 -8.72 9.57
N ALA A 395 -12.25 -8.30 10.80
CA ALA A 395 -11.81 -9.18 11.88
C ALA A 395 -12.79 -10.35 12.13
N GLN A 396 -14.09 -10.07 12.09
CA GLN A 396 -15.13 -11.09 12.24
C GLN A 396 -15.12 -12.06 11.06
N LEU A 397 -15.02 -11.56 9.82
CA LEU A 397 -14.93 -12.41 8.64
C LEU A 397 -13.74 -13.36 8.66
N LEU A 398 -12.56 -12.87 9.07
CA LEU A 398 -11.37 -13.71 9.20
C LEU A 398 -11.60 -14.86 10.19
N ARG A 399 -12.29 -14.61 11.31
CA ARG A 399 -12.63 -15.65 12.31
C ARG A 399 -13.65 -16.65 11.77
N GLU A 400 -14.70 -16.17 11.12
CA GLU A 400 -15.80 -17.00 10.61
C GLU A 400 -15.41 -17.81 9.37
N THR A 401 -14.42 -17.35 8.60
CA THR A 401 -13.93 -18.09 7.44
C THR A 401 -13.24 -19.38 7.88
N GLN A 402 -13.74 -20.51 7.37
CA GLN A 402 -13.19 -21.85 7.58
C GLN A 402 -12.02 -22.11 6.60
N TRP A 403 -10.91 -21.42 6.79
CA TRP A 403 -9.74 -21.44 5.89
C TRP A 403 -9.20 -22.84 5.62
N GLU A 404 -9.31 -23.75 6.58
CA GLU A 404 -8.83 -25.12 6.50
C GLU A 404 -9.62 -25.99 5.51
N GLN A 405 -10.80 -25.52 5.08
CA GLN A 405 -11.63 -26.21 4.08
C GLN A 405 -11.42 -25.69 2.66
N PHE A 406 -10.62 -24.63 2.49
CA PHE A 406 -10.30 -24.09 1.18
C PHE A 406 -9.08 -24.78 0.59
N SER A 407 -9.08 -24.94 -0.74
CA SER A 407 -7.82 -25.10 -1.47
C SER A 407 -6.98 -23.82 -1.36
N GLN A 408 -5.66 -23.96 -1.46
CA GLN A 408 -4.72 -22.82 -1.41
C GLN A 408 -5.15 -21.69 -2.36
N GLN A 409 -5.39 -22.02 -3.64
CA GLN A 409 -5.79 -21.06 -4.66
C GLN A 409 -7.14 -20.40 -4.34
N ALA A 410 -8.10 -21.15 -3.79
CA ALA A 410 -9.39 -20.58 -3.41
C ALA A 410 -9.25 -19.62 -2.23
N ALA A 411 -8.41 -19.93 -1.23
CA ALA A 411 -8.16 -19.04 -0.10
C ALA A 411 -7.47 -17.74 -0.54
N GLU A 412 -6.50 -17.81 -1.45
CA GLU A 412 -5.89 -16.63 -2.07
C GLU A 412 -6.92 -15.78 -2.82
N THR A 413 -7.69 -16.39 -3.73
CA THR A 413 -8.72 -15.66 -4.47
C THR A 413 -9.79 -15.06 -3.55
N TRP A 414 -10.17 -15.78 -2.48
CA TRP A 414 -11.16 -15.31 -1.52
C TRP A 414 -10.69 -14.07 -0.76
N ILE A 415 -9.40 -13.99 -0.39
CA ILE A 415 -8.89 -12.77 0.25
C ILE A 415 -8.85 -11.59 -0.72
N TYR A 416 -8.61 -11.84 -2.01
CA TYR A 416 -8.63 -10.79 -3.04
C TYR A 416 -10.00 -10.14 -3.21
N VAL A 417 -11.10 -10.83 -2.89
CA VAL A 417 -12.44 -10.22 -2.82
C VAL A 417 -12.45 -9.04 -1.84
N PHE A 418 -11.70 -9.13 -0.75
CA PHE A 418 -11.67 -8.08 0.27
C PHE A 418 -10.75 -6.93 -0.11
N TYR A 419 -9.65 -7.20 -0.81
CA TYR A 419 -8.72 -6.16 -1.27
C TYR A 419 -9.37 -5.16 -2.23
N ASP A 420 -10.33 -5.61 -3.04
CA ASP A 420 -11.08 -4.73 -3.96
C ASP A 420 -11.88 -3.64 -3.23
N PHE A 421 -12.16 -3.79 -1.93
CA PHE A 421 -12.83 -2.77 -1.11
C PHE A 421 -11.89 -1.69 -0.54
N ILE A 422 -10.59 -1.79 -0.81
CA ILE A 422 -9.54 -0.90 -0.29
C ILE A 422 -9.06 0.02 -1.42
N ASP A 423 -10.00 0.73 -2.05
CA ASP A 423 -9.69 1.82 -2.98
C ASP A 423 -9.96 3.16 -2.28
N GLU A 424 -8.91 3.95 -2.12
CA GLU A 424 -8.98 5.24 -1.43
C GLU A 424 -9.78 6.28 -2.23
N ASP A 425 -9.82 6.15 -3.56
CA ASP A 425 -10.51 7.09 -4.43
C ASP A 425 -12.04 6.86 -4.45
N LYS A 426 -12.50 5.67 -4.02
CA LYS A 426 -13.91 5.24 -4.07
C LYS A 426 -14.50 4.89 -2.70
N GLN A 427 -13.91 5.39 -1.61
CA GLN A 427 -14.19 4.95 -0.25
C GLN A 427 -15.70 4.94 0.12
N GLY A 428 -16.48 5.94 -0.30
CA GLY A 428 -17.90 6.04 0.06
C GLY A 428 -18.78 4.95 -0.57
N GLU A 429 -18.58 4.68 -1.87
CA GLU A 429 -19.32 3.66 -2.61
C GLU A 429 -18.91 2.26 -2.16
N LEU A 430 -17.61 2.02 -2.04
CA LEU A 430 -17.07 0.74 -1.61
C LEU A 430 -17.46 0.42 -0.16
N GLN A 431 -17.55 1.41 0.73
CA GLN A 431 -18.02 1.17 2.09
C GLN A 431 -19.49 0.71 2.11
N ALA A 432 -20.36 1.30 1.30
CA ALA A 432 -21.76 0.86 1.20
C ALA A 432 -21.86 -0.57 0.67
N LYS A 433 -21.06 -0.88 -0.35
CA LYS A 433 -20.97 -2.20 -0.96
C LYS A 433 -20.40 -3.25 0.01
N TRP A 434 -19.41 -2.87 0.80
CA TRP A 434 -18.84 -3.68 1.88
C TRP A 434 -19.89 -4.06 2.94
N GLN A 435 -20.75 -3.13 3.34
CA GLN A 435 -21.85 -3.43 4.28
C GLN A 435 -22.87 -4.43 3.71
N VAL A 436 -23.09 -4.41 2.39
CA VAL A 436 -23.91 -5.44 1.73
C VAL A 436 -23.18 -6.78 1.71
N TYR A 437 -21.88 -6.77 1.39
CA TYR A 437 -21.04 -7.96 1.37
C TYR A 437 -21.04 -8.70 2.71
N LEU A 438 -20.88 -7.98 3.84
CA LEU A 438 -20.91 -8.58 5.18
C LEU A 438 -22.18 -9.39 5.45
N LYS A 439 -23.33 -8.99 4.88
CA LYS A 439 -24.61 -9.71 5.02
C LYS A 439 -24.72 -10.93 4.11
N LEU A 440 -23.96 -10.95 3.02
CA LEU A 440 -23.93 -12.03 2.03
C LEU A 440 -22.85 -13.06 2.32
N PHE A 441 -21.84 -12.70 3.12
CA PHE A 441 -20.65 -13.50 3.36
C PHE A 441 -20.97 -14.95 3.73
N SER A 442 -21.81 -15.18 4.74
CA SER A 442 -22.11 -16.54 5.22
C SER A 442 -22.74 -17.41 4.13
N GLN A 443 -23.67 -16.85 3.36
CA GLN A 443 -24.34 -17.58 2.26
C GLN A 443 -23.34 -18.02 1.20
N CYS A 444 -22.42 -17.14 0.79
CA CYS A 444 -21.43 -17.49 -0.22
C CYS A 444 -20.33 -18.40 0.34
N HIS A 445 -19.89 -18.18 1.58
CA HIS A 445 -18.92 -19.02 2.27
C HIS A 445 -19.41 -20.46 2.40
N ASP A 446 -20.67 -20.65 2.84
CA ASP A 446 -21.30 -21.96 2.99
C ASP A 446 -21.36 -22.72 1.66
N VAL A 447 -21.74 -22.03 0.57
CA VAL A 447 -21.75 -22.63 -0.76
C VAL A 447 -20.34 -22.99 -1.23
N LEU A 448 -19.35 -22.15 -0.95
CA LEU A 448 -17.96 -22.37 -1.34
C LEU A 448 -17.37 -23.62 -0.68
N ILE A 449 -17.55 -23.81 0.63
CA ILE A 449 -17.04 -24.99 1.32
C ILE A 449 -17.74 -26.30 0.90
N THR A 450 -18.95 -26.22 0.34
CA THR A 450 -19.65 -27.43 -0.17
C THR A 450 -19.06 -27.95 -1.49
N LEU A 451 -18.27 -27.14 -2.19
CA LEU A 451 -17.63 -27.54 -3.45
C LEU A 451 -16.38 -28.38 -3.21
N PRO A 452 -16.07 -29.35 -4.10
CA PRO A 452 -14.76 -30.00 -4.13
C PRO A 452 -13.62 -28.99 -4.25
N ALA A 453 -12.47 -29.28 -3.64
CA ALA A 453 -11.33 -28.38 -3.54
C ALA A 453 -10.88 -27.78 -4.89
N ASP A 454 -10.88 -28.58 -5.97
CA ASP A 454 -10.49 -28.15 -7.32
C ASP A 454 -11.49 -27.17 -7.96
N ARG A 455 -12.71 -27.06 -7.42
CA ARG A 455 -13.81 -26.21 -7.94
C ARG A 455 -14.03 -24.95 -7.12
N GLN A 456 -13.51 -24.91 -5.90
CA GLN A 456 -13.67 -23.75 -5.01
C GLN A 456 -13.11 -22.47 -5.62
N ASN A 457 -11.92 -22.53 -6.23
CA ASN A 457 -11.29 -21.34 -6.81
C ASN A 457 -12.15 -20.70 -7.91
N LYS A 458 -12.84 -21.52 -8.73
CA LYS A 458 -13.75 -21.02 -9.76
C LYS A 458 -14.90 -20.23 -9.16
N LEU A 459 -15.54 -20.74 -8.10
CA LEU A 459 -16.62 -20.00 -7.43
C LEU A 459 -16.08 -18.73 -6.77
N ALA A 460 -14.94 -18.80 -6.10
CA ALA A 460 -14.30 -17.63 -5.47
C ALA A 460 -14.00 -16.53 -6.52
N SER A 461 -13.47 -16.90 -7.70
CA SER A 461 -13.21 -15.93 -8.78
C SER A 461 -14.48 -15.37 -9.39
N MET A 462 -15.49 -16.22 -9.64
CA MET A 462 -16.80 -15.76 -10.11
C MET A 462 -17.45 -14.79 -9.12
N TRP A 463 -17.36 -15.10 -7.82
CA TRP A 463 -17.87 -14.25 -6.75
C TRP A 463 -17.11 -12.93 -6.65
N LYS A 464 -15.77 -12.96 -6.73
CA LYS A 464 -14.94 -11.76 -6.82
C LYS A 464 -15.42 -10.86 -7.95
N CYS A 465 -15.48 -11.39 -9.17
CA CYS A 465 -15.94 -10.63 -10.34
C CYS A 465 -17.35 -10.10 -10.14
N PHE A 466 -18.26 -10.93 -9.62
CA PHE A 466 -19.66 -10.57 -9.40
C PHE A 466 -19.80 -9.41 -8.41
N VAL A 467 -19.12 -9.49 -7.26
CA VAL A 467 -19.15 -8.43 -6.26
C VAL A 467 -18.45 -7.20 -6.82
N ASP A 468 -17.20 -7.29 -7.25
CA ASP A 468 -16.39 -6.18 -7.77
C ASP A 468 -17.12 -5.36 -8.84
N GLY A 469 -17.64 -6.02 -9.88
CA GLY A 469 -18.22 -5.31 -11.02
C GLY A 469 -19.72 -5.03 -10.96
N TRP A 470 -20.44 -5.37 -9.88
CA TRP A 470 -21.86 -5.01 -9.76
C TRP A 470 -22.02 -3.54 -9.33
N ASP A 471 -22.52 -2.69 -10.22
CA ASP A 471 -22.57 -1.24 -10.00
C ASP A 471 -23.69 -0.82 -9.03
N ASP A 472 -24.86 -1.46 -9.11
CA ASP A 472 -26.01 -1.10 -8.27
C ASP A 472 -25.99 -1.78 -6.90
N VAL A 473 -25.39 -1.10 -5.92
CA VAL A 473 -25.29 -1.54 -4.52
C VAL A 473 -26.66 -1.89 -3.91
N GLN A 474 -27.75 -1.25 -4.32
CA GLN A 474 -29.08 -1.50 -3.74
C GLN A 474 -29.64 -2.85 -4.17
N SER A 475 -29.39 -3.28 -5.41
CA SER A 475 -29.85 -4.57 -5.92
C SER A 475 -28.87 -5.72 -5.70
N LEU A 476 -27.61 -5.43 -5.32
CA LEU A 476 -26.56 -6.44 -5.12
C LEU A 476 -26.99 -7.58 -4.20
N ALA A 477 -27.58 -7.30 -3.04
CA ALA A 477 -28.00 -8.34 -2.10
C ALA A 477 -29.00 -9.32 -2.72
N LYS A 478 -29.97 -8.78 -3.46
CA LYS A 478 -30.99 -9.58 -4.14
C LYS A 478 -30.39 -10.33 -5.33
N ALA A 479 -29.54 -9.68 -6.11
CA ALA A 479 -28.86 -10.30 -7.25
C ALA A 479 -27.97 -11.46 -6.82
N ALA A 480 -27.21 -11.30 -5.73
CA ALA A 480 -26.42 -12.38 -5.14
C ALA A 480 -27.30 -13.57 -4.75
N HIS A 481 -28.42 -13.32 -4.07
CA HIS A 481 -29.37 -14.38 -3.72
C HIS A 481 -29.95 -15.11 -4.94
N ASP A 482 -30.31 -14.36 -5.99
CA ASP A 482 -30.87 -14.92 -7.22
C ASP A 482 -29.84 -15.76 -8.00
N PHE A 483 -28.57 -15.34 -8.02
CA PHE A 483 -27.55 -15.91 -8.91
C PHE A 483 -26.56 -16.86 -8.24
N LEU A 484 -26.42 -16.88 -6.91
CA LEU A 484 -25.53 -17.80 -6.21
C LEU A 484 -25.83 -19.28 -6.53
N PRO A 485 -27.10 -19.74 -6.60
CA PRO A 485 -27.39 -21.11 -7.02
C PRO A 485 -26.89 -21.45 -8.44
N LEU A 486 -27.00 -20.49 -9.37
CA LEU A 486 -26.49 -20.66 -10.73
C LEU A 486 -24.96 -20.68 -10.74
N MET A 487 -24.28 -19.79 -10.01
CA MET A 487 -22.82 -19.80 -9.90
C MET A 487 -22.30 -21.13 -9.33
N HIS A 488 -22.97 -21.66 -8.31
CA HIS A 488 -22.68 -22.99 -7.77
C HIS A 488 -22.86 -24.10 -8.82
N GLN A 489 -23.98 -24.11 -9.55
CA GLN A 489 -24.22 -25.07 -10.64
C GLN A 489 -23.14 -25.01 -11.72
N LEU A 490 -22.69 -23.81 -12.08
CA LEU A 490 -21.65 -23.57 -13.08
C LEU A 490 -20.24 -24.00 -12.60
N CYS A 491 -20.07 -24.28 -11.31
CA CYS A 491 -18.86 -24.85 -10.75
C CYS A 491 -18.88 -26.39 -10.72
N LEU A 492 -20.01 -27.05 -10.99
CA LEU A 492 -20.15 -28.51 -10.97
C LEU A 492 -20.02 -29.15 -12.37
N PRO A 493 -19.81 -30.47 -12.50
CA PRO A 493 -19.87 -31.15 -13.79
C PRO A 493 -21.19 -30.87 -14.52
N PRO A 494 -21.20 -30.69 -15.85
CA PRO A 494 -20.10 -30.94 -16.81
C PRO A 494 -19.14 -29.75 -17.02
N PHE A 495 -19.20 -28.69 -16.20
CA PHE A 495 -18.34 -27.52 -16.34
C PHE A 495 -16.92 -27.77 -15.82
N SER A 496 -15.94 -27.15 -16.46
CA SER A 496 -14.53 -27.23 -16.08
C SER A 496 -14.25 -26.45 -14.80
N SER A 497 -13.42 -27.00 -13.91
CA SER A 497 -12.89 -26.29 -12.74
C SER A 497 -11.87 -25.22 -13.08
N LYS A 498 -11.23 -25.29 -14.26
CA LYS A 498 -10.07 -24.45 -14.61
C LYS A 498 -10.40 -23.22 -15.47
N ILE A 499 -11.63 -23.11 -15.96
CA ILE A 499 -12.01 -22.03 -16.88
C ILE A 499 -12.76 -20.95 -16.13
N ASP A 500 -12.21 -19.74 -16.13
CA ASP A 500 -12.83 -18.55 -15.55
C ASP A 500 -13.53 -17.70 -16.61
N TYR A 501 -14.78 -17.35 -16.32
CA TYR A 501 -15.62 -16.45 -17.10
C TYR A 501 -16.42 -15.49 -16.22
N GLY A 502 -15.96 -15.21 -14.99
CA GLY A 502 -16.66 -14.37 -14.00
C GLY A 502 -17.09 -13.01 -14.55
N TYR A 503 -16.18 -12.24 -15.15
CA TYR A 503 -16.54 -10.94 -15.75
C TYR A 503 -17.52 -11.07 -16.94
N SER A 504 -17.39 -12.10 -17.78
CA SER A 504 -18.34 -12.32 -18.87
C SER A 504 -19.72 -12.70 -18.33
N PHE A 505 -19.78 -13.55 -17.30
CA PHE A 505 -20.99 -13.90 -16.58
C PHE A 505 -21.67 -12.67 -15.97
N LEU A 506 -20.92 -11.85 -15.22
CA LEU A 506 -21.42 -10.60 -14.62
C LEU A 506 -22.08 -9.70 -15.67
N ASN A 507 -21.35 -9.37 -16.75
CA ASN A 507 -21.86 -8.47 -17.79
C ASN A 507 -23.15 -9.01 -18.46
N ILE A 508 -23.32 -10.33 -18.51
CA ILE A 508 -24.57 -10.95 -18.93
C ILE A 508 -25.62 -10.71 -17.85
N VAL A 509 -25.43 -11.20 -16.62
CA VAL A 509 -26.50 -11.23 -15.60
C VAL A 509 -26.93 -9.86 -15.07
N GLU A 510 -26.00 -8.90 -14.98
CA GLU A 510 -26.27 -7.55 -14.46
C GLU A 510 -27.29 -6.79 -15.32
N THR A 511 -27.27 -7.03 -16.64
CA THR A 511 -28.14 -6.33 -17.58
C THR A 511 -29.54 -6.97 -17.72
N TRP A 512 -29.82 -8.06 -16.99
CA TRP A 512 -31.17 -8.61 -16.94
C TRP A 512 -32.03 -7.84 -15.93
N PRO A 513 -33.16 -7.27 -16.36
CA PRO A 513 -34.12 -6.68 -15.44
C PRO A 513 -34.56 -7.69 -14.41
N GLU A 514 -34.70 -7.24 -13.16
CA GLU A 514 -35.06 -8.06 -12.00
C GLU A 514 -36.29 -8.96 -12.27
N LYS A 515 -37.32 -8.40 -12.91
CA LYS A 515 -38.57 -9.10 -13.25
C LYS A 515 -38.39 -10.29 -14.21
N THR A 516 -37.28 -10.34 -14.94
CA THR A 516 -36.98 -11.33 -15.97
C THR A 516 -35.78 -12.22 -15.62
N ARG A 517 -35.22 -12.12 -14.40
CA ARG A 517 -34.06 -12.96 -14.00
C ARG A 517 -34.36 -14.46 -14.02
N GLN A 518 -35.62 -14.87 -13.86
CA GLN A 518 -36.01 -16.28 -14.00
C GLN A 518 -35.75 -16.83 -15.40
N GLU A 519 -35.76 -15.97 -16.44
CA GLU A 519 -35.47 -16.39 -17.81
C GLU A 519 -34.01 -16.84 -17.98
N ILE A 520 -33.06 -16.15 -17.33
CA ILE A 520 -31.64 -16.50 -17.40
C ILE A 520 -31.31 -17.73 -16.55
N LEU A 521 -31.99 -17.90 -15.41
CA LEU A 521 -31.88 -19.10 -14.58
C LEU A 521 -32.45 -20.34 -15.28
N ALA A 522 -33.45 -20.17 -16.14
CA ALA A 522 -34.09 -21.26 -16.90
C ALA A 522 -33.34 -21.65 -18.19
N LEU A 523 -32.21 -21.04 -18.51
CA LEU A 523 -31.46 -21.35 -19.73
C LEU A 523 -30.88 -22.77 -19.71
N ASP A 524 -30.88 -23.41 -20.87
CA ASP A 524 -30.23 -24.70 -21.06
C ASP A 524 -28.73 -24.59 -20.75
N SER A 525 -28.23 -25.54 -19.94
CA SER A 525 -26.80 -25.77 -19.65
C SER A 525 -25.88 -25.69 -20.88
N ARG A 526 -26.39 -25.98 -22.08
CA ARG A 526 -25.66 -25.88 -23.35
C ARG A 526 -25.20 -24.46 -23.65
N VAL A 527 -26.00 -23.43 -23.32
CA VAL A 527 -25.63 -22.02 -23.53
C VAL A 527 -24.44 -21.66 -22.66
N TRP A 528 -24.49 -22.03 -21.37
CA TRP A 528 -23.40 -21.81 -20.43
C TRP A 528 -22.13 -22.59 -20.79
N ARG A 529 -22.26 -23.83 -21.31
CA ARG A 529 -21.10 -24.58 -21.81
C ARG A 529 -20.45 -23.92 -23.03
N GLN A 530 -21.24 -23.23 -23.85
CA GLN A 530 -20.70 -22.46 -24.97
C GLN A 530 -19.99 -21.19 -24.49
N LEU A 531 -20.48 -20.55 -23.42
CA LEU A 531 -19.78 -19.44 -22.76
C LEU A 531 -18.43 -19.91 -22.20
N GLU A 532 -18.43 -21.00 -21.42
CA GLU A 532 -17.20 -21.60 -20.89
C GLU A 532 -16.22 -21.96 -22.01
N HIS A 533 -16.71 -22.55 -23.11
CA HIS A 533 -15.87 -22.85 -24.27
C HIS A 533 -15.25 -21.59 -24.89
N ALA A 534 -16.00 -20.49 -24.97
CA ALA A 534 -15.49 -19.22 -25.49
C ALA A 534 -14.42 -18.58 -24.58
N CYS A 535 -14.50 -18.83 -23.27
CA CYS A 535 -13.57 -18.34 -22.25
C CYS A 535 -12.40 -19.28 -21.92
N ARG A 536 -12.19 -20.37 -22.68
CA ARG A 536 -11.10 -21.34 -22.45
C ARG A 536 -9.69 -20.73 -22.34
N ARG A 537 -9.50 -19.52 -22.86
CA ARG A 537 -8.25 -18.77 -22.74
C ARG A 537 -8.54 -17.44 -22.08
N GLU A 538 -7.63 -17.03 -21.19
CA GLU A 538 -7.78 -15.80 -20.41
C GLU A 538 -7.92 -14.56 -21.29
N ASP A 539 -7.07 -14.44 -22.32
CA ASP A 539 -7.11 -13.34 -23.30
C ASP A 539 -8.49 -13.23 -23.98
N LYS A 540 -9.05 -14.37 -24.41
CA LYS A 540 -10.41 -14.42 -24.97
C LYS A 540 -11.48 -14.10 -23.95
N SER A 541 -11.33 -14.54 -22.70
CA SER A 541 -12.29 -14.25 -21.63
C SER A 541 -12.40 -12.74 -21.38
N LYS A 542 -11.27 -12.02 -21.36
CA LYS A 542 -11.22 -10.56 -21.28
C LYS A 542 -11.88 -9.88 -22.48
N LEU A 543 -11.53 -10.28 -23.71
CA LEU A 543 -12.16 -9.75 -24.92
C LEU A 543 -13.68 -9.98 -24.92
N LEU A 544 -14.11 -11.17 -24.49
CA LEU A 544 -15.53 -11.49 -24.40
C LEU A 544 -16.23 -10.60 -23.38
N ALA A 545 -15.66 -10.43 -22.18
CA ALA A 545 -16.21 -9.58 -21.15
C ALA A 545 -16.36 -8.14 -21.64
N TYR A 546 -15.31 -7.58 -22.26
CA TYR A 546 -15.36 -6.21 -22.76
C TYR A 546 -16.38 -5.99 -23.88
N GLY A 547 -16.47 -6.92 -24.83
CA GLY A 547 -17.46 -6.84 -25.90
C GLY A 547 -18.88 -7.03 -25.37
N THR A 548 -19.07 -7.95 -24.44
CA THR A 548 -20.35 -8.17 -23.77
C THR A 548 -20.79 -6.91 -23.06
N HIS A 549 -19.94 -6.31 -22.23
CA HIS A 549 -20.20 -5.05 -21.53
C HIS A 549 -20.65 -3.95 -22.49
N ALA A 550 -19.96 -3.75 -23.61
CA ALA A 550 -20.29 -2.71 -24.59
C ALA A 550 -21.63 -2.95 -25.32
N ILE A 551 -22.00 -4.22 -25.56
CA ILE A 551 -23.34 -4.54 -26.09
C ILE A 551 -24.39 -4.31 -25.00
N ALA A 552 -24.07 -4.70 -23.75
CA ALA A 552 -24.98 -4.61 -22.62
C ALA A 552 -25.31 -3.14 -22.26
N SER A 553 -24.33 -2.25 -22.33
CA SER A 553 -24.49 -0.82 -21.99
C SER A 553 -25.32 -0.04 -23.01
N VAL A 554 -25.33 -0.46 -24.28
CA VAL A 554 -26.00 0.27 -25.38
C VAL A 554 -27.27 -0.43 -25.86
N THR A 555 -27.27 -1.76 -25.96
CA THR A 555 -28.42 -2.52 -26.48
C THR A 555 -28.67 -3.81 -25.66
N PRO A 556 -29.13 -3.70 -24.40
CA PRO A 556 -29.39 -4.86 -23.55
C PRO A 556 -30.36 -5.88 -24.19
N SER A 557 -31.35 -5.41 -24.96
CA SER A 557 -32.30 -6.29 -25.68
C SER A 557 -31.62 -7.20 -26.71
N LEU A 558 -30.61 -6.68 -27.43
CA LEU A 558 -29.82 -7.46 -28.39
C LEU A 558 -29.00 -8.53 -27.66
N LEU A 559 -28.36 -8.16 -26.55
CA LEU A 559 -27.62 -9.11 -25.72
C LEU A 559 -28.54 -10.25 -25.28
N ARG A 560 -29.66 -9.94 -24.63
CA ARG A 560 -30.61 -10.95 -24.12
C ARG A 560 -31.07 -11.90 -25.22
N THR A 561 -31.59 -11.34 -26.32
CA THR A 561 -32.14 -12.14 -27.40
C THR A 561 -31.07 -12.97 -28.10
N SER A 562 -29.87 -12.40 -28.33
CA SER A 562 -28.79 -13.08 -29.04
C SER A 562 -28.11 -14.15 -28.18
N PHE A 563 -27.97 -13.92 -26.88
CA PHE A 563 -27.43 -14.91 -25.94
C PHE A 563 -28.32 -16.15 -25.89
N MET A 564 -29.65 -15.98 -25.90
CA MET A 564 -30.61 -17.08 -25.89
C MET A 564 -30.71 -17.81 -27.23
N THR A 565 -30.72 -17.09 -28.35
CA THR A 565 -31.06 -17.65 -29.67
C THR A 565 -29.86 -17.96 -30.56
N ALA A 566 -28.71 -17.29 -30.33
CA ALA A 566 -27.52 -17.38 -31.15
C ALA A 566 -26.19 -17.28 -30.34
N PRO A 567 -26.03 -17.99 -29.21
CA PRO A 567 -24.91 -17.84 -28.28
C PRO A 567 -23.52 -17.92 -28.91
N VAL A 568 -23.26 -18.93 -29.76
CA VAL A 568 -21.96 -19.09 -30.42
C VAL A 568 -21.60 -17.88 -31.29
N ARG A 569 -22.59 -17.31 -31.98
CA ARG A 569 -22.37 -16.11 -32.80
C ARG A 569 -22.16 -14.90 -31.90
N PHE A 570 -22.97 -14.76 -30.85
CA PHE A 570 -22.84 -13.70 -29.86
C PHE A 570 -21.43 -13.64 -29.29
N PHE A 571 -20.89 -14.76 -28.79
CA PHE A 571 -19.53 -14.78 -28.23
C PHE A 571 -18.46 -14.40 -29.27
N LYS A 572 -18.60 -14.86 -30.51
CA LYS A 572 -17.68 -14.48 -31.58
C LYS A 572 -17.72 -12.97 -31.86
N THR A 573 -18.91 -12.40 -31.97
CA THR A 573 -19.10 -10.97 -32.21
C THR A 573 -18.60 -10.13 -31.04
N ALA A 574 -18.91 -10.54 -29.80
CA ALA A 574 -18.46 -9.88 -28.60
C ALA A 574 -16.92 -9.93 -28.47
N CYS A 575 -16.26 -11.06 -28.72
CA CYS A 575 -14.78 -11.10 -28.74
C CYS A 575 -14.18 -10.17 -29.81
N LEU A 576 -14.83 -10.05 -30.98
CA LEU A 576 -14.37 -9.14 -32.03
C LEU A 576 -14.51 -7.67 -31.59
N LEU A 577 -15.67 -7.31 -31.05
CA LEU A 577 -15.93 -5.98 -30.49
C LEU A 577 -14.98 -5.64 -29.32
N GLY A 578 -14.72 -6.64 -28.47
CA GLY A 578 -13.79 -6.55 -27.34
C GLY A 578 -12.35 -6.28 -27.76
N SER A 579 -12.01 -6.51 -29.03
CA SER A 579 -10.69 -6.18 -29.59
C SER A 579 -10.51 -4.69 -29.87
N LEU A 580 -11.56 -3.86 -29.79
CA LEU A 580 -11.43 -2.41 -29.88
C LEU A 580 -11.01 -1.82 -28.52
N HIS A 581 -10.19 -0.77 -28.53
CA HIS A 581 -9.93 0.03 -27.33
C HIS A 581 -11.24 0.54 -26.68
N TYR A 582 -11.25 0.73 -25.36
CA TYR A 582 -12.45 1.02 -24.57
C TYR A 582 -13.29 2.18 -25.12
N GLU A 583 -12.69 3.35 -25.35
CA GLU A 583 -13.42 4.52 -25.83
C GLU A 583 -13.96 4.31 -27.25
N ARG A 584 -13.13 3.76 -28.15
CA ARG A 584 -13.51 3.47 -29.53
C ARG A 584 -14.64 2.45 -29.59
N ARG A 585 -14.62 1.45 -28.72
CA ARG A 585 -15.68 0.45 -28.56
C ARG A 585 -17.00 1.07 -28.15
N GLN A 586 -17.01 1.96 -27.15
CA GLN A 586 -18.22 2.65 -26.70
C GLN A 586 -18.77 3.58 -27.79
N LEU A 587 -17.91 4.36 -28.45
CA LEU A 587 -18.30 5.21 -29.58
C LEU A 587 -18.85 4.41 -30.76
N PHE A 588 -18.20 3.28 -31.08
CA PHE A 588 -18.67 2.37 -32.11
C PHE A 588 -20.08 1.85 -31.79
N MET A 589 -20.32 1.34 -30.58
CA MET A 589 -21.63 0.83 -30.21
C MET A 589 -22.72 1.91 -30.20
N LYS A 590 -22.43 3.12 -29.70
CA LYS A 590 -23.35 4.27 -29.78
C LYS A 590 -23.71 4.64 -31.23
N LYS A 591 -22.75 4.53 -32.16
CA LYS A 591 -23.02 4.70 -33.59
C LYS A 591 -23.92 3.59 -34.12
N GLN A 592 -23.70 2.34 -33.72
CA GLN A 592 -24.51 1.20 -34.15
C GLN A 592 -25.93 1.22 -33.58
N GLU A 593 -26.14 1.76 -32.38
CA GLU A 593 -27.47 1.96 -31.81
C GLU A 593 -28.42 2.69 -32.77
N ASN A 594 -27.88 3.62 -33.55
CA ASN A 594 -28.62 4.42 -34.52
C ASN A 594 -28.65 3.80 -35.94
N ALA A 595 -28.02 2.64 -36.15
CA ALA A 595 -28.03 1.98 -37.45
C ALA A 595 -29.36 1.26 -37.70
N GLU A 596 -29.79 1.20 -38.96
CA GLU A 596 -31.09 0.62 -39.37
C GLU A 596 -31.31 -0.82 -38.85
N TRP A 597 -30.24 -1.59 -38.61
CA TRP A 597 -30.36 -2.93 -38.05
C TRP A 597 -30.94 -2.95 -36.62
N PHE A 598 -30.73 -1.89 -35.84
CA PHE A 598 -31.04 -1.84 -34.41
C PHE A 598 -32.15 -0.84 -34.06
N THR A 599 -32.45 0.12 -34.93
CA THR A 599 -33.54 1.10 -34.73
C THR A 599 -34.90 0.65 -35.22
N GLU A 600 -34.95 -0.31 -36.15
CA GLU A 600 -36.21 -0.80 -36.74
C GLU A 600 -37.01 -1.63 -35.72
N ASP A 601 -38.30 -1.34 -35.59
CA ASP A 601 -39.22 -2.20 -34.84
C ASP A 601 -39.69 -3.36 -35.73
N TRP A 602 -38.85 -4.40 -35.77
CA TRP A 602 -39.10 -5.63 -36.53
C TRP A 602 -40.41 -6.34 -36.16
N HIS A 603 -40.95 -6.09 -34.95
CA HIS A 603 -42.19 -6.71 -34.48
C HIS A 603 -43.43 -5.91 -34.86
N ALA A 604 -43.31 -4.59 -35.05
CA ALA A 604 -44.39 -3.76 -35.58
C ALA A 604 -44.65 -3.97 -37.08
N MET A 605 -43.66 -4.46 -37.83
CA MET A 605 -43.79 -4.73 -39.27
C MET A 605 -44.56 -6.04 -39.54
N SER A 606 -45.28 -6.09 -40.67
CA SER A 606 -45.81 -7.37 -41.15
C SER A 606 -44.64 -8.33 -41.50
N PRO A 607 -44.76 -9.65 -41.25
CA PRO A 607 -43.61 -10.55 -41.41
C PRO A 607 -42.98 -10.58 -42.80
N LEU A 608 -43.77 -10.39 -43.85
CA LEU A 608 -43.28 -10.33 -45.23
C LEU A 608 -42.49 -9.04 -45.49
N VAL A 609 -43.00 -7.90 -45.02
CA VAL A 609 -42.32 -6.59 -45.12
C VAL A 609 -41.01 -6.60 -44.33
N ALA A 610 -41.00 -7.16 -43.13
CA ALA A 610 -39.79 -7.34 -42.34
C ALA A 610 -38.73 -8.18 -43.09
N CYS A 611 -39.15 -9.27 -43.77
CA CYS A 611 -38.23 -10.08 -44.58
C CYS A 611 -37.71 -9.33 -45.82
N GLN A 612 -38.54 -8.52 -46.48
CA GLN A 612 -38.11 -7.66 -47.59
C GLN A 612 -37.08 -6.63 -47.12
N ARG A 613 -37.34 -5.98 -45.99
CA ARG A 613 -36.41 -5.01 -45.38
C ARG A 613 -35.10 -5.67 -44.98
N LEU A 614 -35.14 -6.85 -44.34
CA LEU A 614 -33.94 -7.62 -44.02
C LEU A 614 -33.11 -7.99 -45.25
N LEU A 615 -33.77 -8.38 -46.35
CA LEU A 615 -33.09 -8.65 -47.61
C LEU A 615 -32.39 -7.40 -48.14
N ALA A 616 -33.08 -6.26 -48.15
CA ALA A 616 -32.53 -4.99 -48.59
C ALA A 616 -31.32 -4.54 -47.75
N LEU A 617 -31.42 -4.61 -46.42
CA LEU A 617 -30.30 -4.29 -45.52
C LEU A 617 -29.11 -5.23 -45.71
N SER A 618 -29.38 -6.53 -45.90
CA SER A 618 -28.31 -7.52 -46.14
C SER A 618 -27.55 -7.19 -47.43
N LEU A 619 -28.25 -6.84 -48.51
CA LEU A 619 -27.62 -6.44 -49.77
C LEU A 619 -26.82 -5.13 -49.61
N ALA A 620 -27.38 -4.12 -48.92
CA ALA A 620 -26.71 -2.84 -48.69
C ALA A 620 -25.42 -2.98 -47.86
N THR A 621 -25.36 -3.99 -46.98
CA THR A 621 -24.19 -4.28 -46.12
C THR A 621 -23.26 -5.37 -46.68
N GLY A 622 -23.54 -5.89 -47.87
CA GLY A 622 -22.75 -6.96 -48.48
C GLY A 622 -22.84 -8.31 -47.76
N LEU A 623 -23.91 -8.55 -46.99
CA LEU A 623 -24.17 -9.81 -46.30
C LEU A 623 -24.97 -10.78 -47.16
N ASP A 624 -24.73 -12.08 -46.98
CA ASP A 624 -25.56 -13.11 -47.59
C ASP A 624 -27.02 -12.98 -47.14
N SER A 625 -27.93 -13.16 -48.09
CA SER A 625 -29.36 -13.16 -47.83
C SER A 625 -29.75 -14.17 -46.73
N PRO A 626 -30.39 -13.74 -45.64
CA PRO A 626 -30.85 -14.65 -44.59
C PRO A 626 -32.11 -15.41 -44.97
N LEU A 627 -32.76 -15.02 -46.07
CA LEU A 627 -34.02 -15.59 -46.53
C LEU A 627 -33.77 -16.97 -47.19
N PRO A 628 -34.63 -17.96 -46.91
CA PRO A 628 -34.68 -19.20 -47.68
C PRO A 628 -34.82 -18.90 -49.17
N ARG A 629 -34.11 -19.65 -50.02
CA ARG A 629 -34.10 -19.47 -51.48
C ARG A 629 -35.50 -19.26 -52.07
N ARG A 630 -36.48 -20.09 -51.69
CA ARG A 630 -37.86 -20.00 -52.20
C ARG A 630 -38.56 -18.70 -51.82
N LEU A 631 -38.34 -18.19 -50.59
CA LEU A 631 -38.93 -16.91 -50.17
C LEU A 631 -38.27 -15.76 -50.95
N ARG A 632 -36.96 -15.84 -51.21
CA ARG A 632 -36.26 -14.86 -52.02
C ARG A 632 -36.75 -14.86 -53.48
N GLU A 633 -36.83 -16.03 -54.11
CA GLU A 633 -37.39 -16.18 -55.46
C GLU A 633 -38.83 -15.67 -55.54
N HIS A 634 -39.62 -15.85 -54.48
CA HIS A 634 -40.96 -15.28 -54.39
C HIS A 634 -40.96 -13.75 -54.33
N LEU A 635 -40.10 -13.15 -53.50
CA LEU A 635 -39.96 -11.69 -53.42
C LEU A 635 -39.45 -11.06 -54.73
N GLU A 636 -38.70 -11.83 -55.52
CA GLU A 636 -38.20 -11.41 -56.84
C GLU A 636 -39.19 -11.71 -57.98
N GLY A 637 -40.38 -12.26 -57.68
CA GLY A 637 -41.40 -12.59 -58.68
C GLY A 637 -41.08 -13.82 -59.54
N ARG A 638 -40.12 -14.64 -59.13
CA ARG A 638 -39.69 -15.86 -59.85
C ARG A 638 -40.46 -17.11 -59.43
N LEU A 639 -41.18 -17.07 -58.32
CA LEU A 639 -41.91 -18.21 -57.76
C LEU A 639 -43.15 -17.74 -56.97
N ASP A 640 -44.30 -18.38 -57.17
CA ASP A 640 -45.45 -18.16 -56.30
C ASP A 640 -45.45 -19.12 -55.10
N LEU A 641 -45.61 -18.56 -53.91
CA LEU A 641 -45.75 -19.31 -52.66
C LEU A 641 -47.13 -19.11 -52.06
N SER A 642 -47.69 -20.16 -51.47
CA SER A 642 -48.96 -20.03 -50.74
C SER A 642 -48.78 -19.18 -49.47
N PRO A 643 -49.85 -18.54 -48.96
CA PRO A 643 -49.78 -17.74 -47.74
C PRO A 643 -49.19 -18.50 -46.52
N ARG A 644 -49.49 -19.81 -46.41
CA ARG A 644 -48.91 -20.68 -45.37
C ARG A 644 -47.41 -20.89 -45.53
N GLN A 645 -46.93 -21.06 -46.77
CA GLN A 645 -45.49 -21.18 -47.05
C GLN A 645 -44.75 -19.88 -46.75
N ILE A 646 -45.34 -18.74 -47.15
CA ILE A 646 -44.81 -17.41 -46.83
C ILE A 646 -44.69 -17.23 -45.32
N ALA A 647 -45.78 -17.42 -44.56
CA ALA A 647 -45.78 -17.28 -43.11
C ALA A 647 -44.73 -18.18 -42.43
N ARG A 648 -44.60 -19.44 -42.88
CA ARG A 648 -43.57 -20.36 -42.36
C ARG A 648 -42.15 -19.86 -42.64
N HIS A 649 -41.87 -19.40 -43.86
CA HIS A 649 -40.54 -18.90 -44.22
C HIS A 649 -40.22 -17.57 -43.54
N CYS A 650 -41.19 -16.67 -43.38
CA CYS A 650 -41.00 -15.43 -42.63
C CYS A 650 -40.73 -15.73 -41.16
N LYS A 651 -41.50 -16.63 -40.52
CA LYS A 651 -41.25 -17.04 -39.12
C LYS A 651 -39.82 -17.57 -38.93
N LEU A 652 -39.35 -18.44 -39.81
CA LEU A 652 -37.98 -18.97 -39.77
C LEU A 652 -36.91 -17.89 -40.00
N THR A 653 -37.19 -16.91 -40.85
CA THR A 653 -36.27 -15.82 -41.15
C THR A 653 -36.17 -14.88 -39.95
N LEU A 654 -37.30 -14.47 -39.38
CA LEU A 654 -37.36 -13.59 -38.21
C LEU A 654 -36.82 -14.25 -36.95
N SER A 655 -36.93 -15.58 -36.79
CA SER A 655 -36.26 -16.27 -35.68
C SER A 655 -34.73 -16.25 -35.79
N ARG A 656 -34.17 -15.89 -36.95
CA ARG A 656 -32.71 -15.73 -37.17
C ARG A 656 -32.27 -14.27 -37.11
N LEU A 657 -33.20 -13.33 -36.88
CA LEU A 657 -32.91 -11.90 -36.82
C LEU A 657 -31.78 -11.54 -35.84
N PRO A 658 -31.73 -12.08 -34.60
CA PRO A 658 -30.64 -11.76 -33.66
C PRO A 658 -29.27 -12.17 -34.21
N ALA A 659 -29.18 -13.39 -34.77
CA ALA A 659 -27.97 -13.87 -35.41
C ALA A 659 -27.56 -12.96 -36.59
N MET A 660 -28.52 -12.41 -37.33
CA MET A 660 -28.24 -11.50 -38.45
C MET A 660 -27.79 -10.11 -38.01
N GLY A 661 -28.40 -9.55 -36.98
CA GLY A 661 -27.94 -8.30 -36.36
C GLY A 661 -26.47 -8.41 -35.92
N LEU A 662 -26.09 -9.54 -35.33
CA LEU A 662 -24.68 -9.83 -34.99
C LEU A 662 -23.77 -9.92 -36.23
N ARG A 663 -24.24 -10.47 -37.36
CA ARG A 663 -23.45 -10.47 -38.62
C ARG A 663 -23.23 -9.06 -39.15
N ALA A 664 -24.26 -8.22 -39.10
CA ALA A 664 -24.17 -6.83 -39.50
C ALA A 664 -23.19 -6.07 -38.60
N LEU A 665 -23.24 -6.31 -37.29
CA LEU A 665 -22.28 -5.75 -36.33
C LEU A 665 -20.85 -6.16 -36.65
N GLU A 666 -20.60 -7.45 -36.92
CA GLU A 666 -19.27 -7.94 -37.34
C GLU A 666 -18.80 -7.29 -38.64
N ALA A 667 -19.68 -7.12 -39.63
CA ALA A 667 -19.33 -6.49 -40.90
C ALA A 667 -18.93 -5.01 -40.70
N ALA A 668 -19.72 -4.27 -39.90
CA ALA A 668 -19.42 -2.89 -39.54
C ALA A 668 -18.10 -2.77 -38.75
N LEU A 669 -17.82 -3.69 -37.83
CA LEU A 669 -16.57 -3.75 -37.09
C LEU A 669 -15.36 -3.93 -38.01
N TRP A 670 -15.46 -4.85 -38.97
CA TRP A 670 -14.38 -5.06 -39.93
C TRP A 670 -14.19 -3.86 -40.86
N GLN A 671 -15.27 -3.23 -41.31
CA GLN A 671 -15.19 -2.00 -42.09
C GLN A 671 -14.45 -0.91 -41.30
N GLU A 672 -14.76 -0.75 -40.01
CA GLU A 672 -14.13 0.23 -39.11
C GLU A 672 -12.63 -0.06 -38.87
N MET A 673 -12.23 -1.32 -38.71
CA MET A 673 -10.83 -1.69 -38.49
C MET A 673 -9.99 -1.64 -39.77
N ASP A 674 -10.56 -2.02 -40.92
CA ASP A 674 -9.81 -2.24 -42.16
C ASP A 674 -9.90 -1.09 -43.17
N ALA A 675 -10.74 -0.07 -42.94
CA ALA A 675 -11.01 1.01 -43.88
C ALA A 675 -9.75 1.68 -44.48
N GLN A 676 -8.67 1.78 -43.70
CA GLN A 676 -7.43 2.45 -44.12
C GLN A 676 -6.38 1.50 -44.75
N PHE A 677 -6.55 0.20 -44.58
CA PHE A 677 -5.51 -0.80 -44.86
C PHE A 677 -5.91 -1.79 -45.93
N GLN A 678 -7.18 -2.22 -46.00
CA GLN A 678 -7.67 -3.21 -46.97
C GLN A 678 -6.89 -4.53 -46.92
N LEU A 679 -6.48 -4.95 -45.72
CA LEU A 679 -5.66 -6.13 -45.46
C LEU A 679 -6.49 -7.33 -44.97
N ARG A 680 -7.77 -7.14 -44.65
CA ARG A 680 -8.62 -8.18 -44.05
C ARG A 680 -8.64 -9.48 -44.87
N ASP A 681 -8.70 -9.39 -46.18
CA ASP A 681 -8.83 -10.56 -47.05
C ASP A 681 -7.47 -11.13 -47.49
N THR A 682 -6.36 -10.56 -47.00
CA THR A 682 -5.00 -11.04 -47.32
C THR A 682 -4.68 -12.35 -46.62
N SER A 683 -4.87 -12.44 -45.30
CA SER A 683 -4.60 -13.65 -44.51
C SER A 683 -5.29 -13.63 -43.15
N ALA A 684 -5.27 -14.75 -42.43
CA ALA A 684 -5.73 -14.79 -41.04
C ALA A 684 -4.83 -13.97 -40.10
N SER A 685 -3.51 -13.97 -40.34
CA SER A 685 -2.52 -13.21 -39.58
C SER A 685 -2.64 -11.70 -39.82
N ALA A 686 -2.96 -11.25 -41.03
CA ALA A 686 -3.27 -9.85 -41.33
C ALA A 686 -4.54 -9.37 -40.59
N ARG A 687 -5.60 -10.20 -40.53
CA ARG A 687 -6.79 -9.90 -39.71
C ARG A 687 -6.48 -9.81 -38.23
N HIS A 688 -5.55 -10.61 -37.74
CA HIS A 688 -5.08 -10.54 -36.36
C HIS A 688 -4.37 -9.20 -36.12
N ALA A 689 -3.46 -8.79 -37.00
CA ALA A 689 -2.75 -7.52 -36.89
C ALA A 689 -3.68 -6.30 -36.90
N LEU A 690 -4.75 -6.32 -37.72
CA LEU A 690 -5.78 -5.27 -37.70
C LEU A 690 -6.51 -5.17 -36.35
N ARG A 691 -6.85 -6.33 -35.77
CA ARG A 691 -7.48 -6.38 -34.44
C ARG A 691 -6.54 -5.90 -33.35
N LEU A 692 -5.26 -6.30 -33.41
CA LEU A 692 -4.23 -5.83 -32.50
C LEU A 692 -4.11 -4.30 -32.54
N LEU A 693 -3.99 -3.71 -33.74
CA LEU A 693 -3.96 -2.25 -33.87
C LEU A 693 -5.23 -1.61 -33.29
N ALA A 694 -6.40 -2.21 -33.52
CA ALA A 694 -7.66 -1.64 -33.06
C ALA A 694 -7.82 -1.64 -31.54
N GLY A 695 -7.13 -2.55 -30.83
CA GLY A 695 -7.13 -2.66 -29.37
C GLY A 695 -6.16 -1.72 -28.67
N MET A 696 -5.09 -1.31 -29.36
CA MET A 696 -4.09 -0.38 -28.81
C MET A 696 -4.68 1.02 -28.59
N ASP A 697 -4.44 1.56 -27.40
CA ASP A 697 -4.85 2.89 -26.99
C ASP A 697 -3.98 4.01 -27.60
N ASP A 698 -4.56 5.19 -27.79
CA ASP A 698 -3.86 6.42 -28.12
C ASP A 698 -3.18 7.05 -26.89
N PHE A 699 -3.72 6.88 -25.66
CA PHE A 699 -3.14 7.50 -24.45
C PHE A 699 -1.86 6.83 -23.97
N SER A 700 -1.77 5.50 -23.99
CA SER A 700 -0.50 4.83 -23.71
C SER A 700 0.50 5.01 -24.86
N GLY A 701 0.03 5.17 -26.10
CA GLY A 701 0.86 5.44 -27.29
C GLY A 701 1.88 4.35 -27.65
N ARG A 702 1.96 3.28 -26.85
CA ARG A 702 2.96 2.21 -26.91
C ARG A 702 2.84 1.48 -28.23
N ASN A 703 3.83 1.67 -29.09
CA ASN A 703 4.01 1.00 -30.39
C ASN A 703 2.90 1.14 -31.46
N ARG A 704 1.72 1.69 -31.13
CA ARG A 704 0.59 1.86 -32.04
C ARG A 704 0.95 2.60 -33.34
N ARG A 705 1.72 3.69 -33.24
CA ARG A 705 2.22 4.45 -34.40
C ARG A 705 3.11 3.58 -35.30
N GLY A 706 3.97 2.77 -34.69
CA GLY A 706 4.84 1.83 -35.39
C GLY A 706 4.02 0.78 -36.15
N LEU A 707 3.07 0.13 -35.47
CA LEU A 707 2.20 -0.88 -36.08
C LEU A 707 1.33 -0.27 -37.20
N ARG A 708 0.75 0.91 -37.00
CA ARG A 708 -0.02 1.61 -38.03
C ARG A 708 0.81 1.89 -39.28
N ARG A 709 2.05 2.36 -39.12
CA ARG A 709 2.97 2.61 -40.24
C ARG A 709 3.32 1.30 -40.96
N PHE A 710 3.60 0.23 -40.22
CA PHE A 710 3.82 -1.09 -40.79
C PHE A 710 2.62 -1.56 -41.63
N LEU A 711 1.39 -1.43 -41.13
CA LEU A 711 0.18 -1.83 -41.86
C LEU A 711 -0.07 -0.98 -43.12
N HIS A 712 0.24 0.32 -43.10
CA HIS A 712 0.22 1.13 -44.33
C HIS A 712 1.25 0.64 -45.35
N ASN A 713 2.48 0.35 -44.92
CA ASN A 713 3.50 -0.19 -45.82
C ASN A 713 3.09 -1.57 -46.38
N ALA A 714 2.49 -2.43 -45.56
CA ALA A 714 1.99 -3.73 -45.99
C ALA A 714 0.91 -3.60 -47.08
N ARG A 715 -0.05 -2.67 -46.93
CA ARG A 715 -1.02 -2.34 -47.98
C ARG A 715 -0.34 -1.93 -49.28
N ASP A 716 0.74 -1.15 -49.18
CA ASP A 716 1.48 -0.64 -50.34
C ASP A 716 2.47 -1.69 -50.91
N GLY A 717 2.40 -2.96 -50.46
CA GLY A 717 3.24 -4.07 -50.94
C GLY A 717 4.65 -4.11 -50.34
N LYS A 718 4.89 -3.32 -49.29
CA LYS A 718 6.21 -3.08 -48.69
C LYS A 718 6.36 -3.70 -47.30
N LEU A 719 6.07 -4.99 -47.21
CA LEU A 719 5.93 -5.71 -45.94
C LEU A 719 7.22 -5.74 -45.08
N LEU A 720 8.40 -5.69 -45.71
CA LEU A 720 9.70 -5.79 -45.03
C LEU A 720 10.44 -4.46 -44.86
N ASP A 721 9.84 -3.32 -45.23
CA ASP A 721 10.48 -1.99 -45.21
C ASP A 721 11.05 -1.61 -43.83
N TYR A 722 10.44 -2.10 -42.74
CA TYR A 722 10.89 -1.80 -41.38
C TYR A 722 12.33 -2.29 -41.12
N ARG A 723 12.78 -3.35 -41.79
CA ARG A 723 14.17 -3.85 -41.68
C ARG A 723 15.19 -2.86 -42.23
N GLN A 724 14.80 -2.07 -43.23
CA GLN A 724 15.63 -1.03 -43.84
C GLN A 724 15.50 0.33 -43.15
N HIS A 725 14.75 0.43 -42.05
CA HIS A 725 14.61 1.68 -41.33
C HIS A 725 15.97 2.19 -40.84
N PRO A 726 16.29 3.50 -40.98
CA PRO A 726 17.61 4.03 -40.63
C PRO A 726 18.09 3.71 -39.22
N LEU A 727 17.18 3.68 -38.23
CA LEU A 727 17.52 3.30 -36.85
C LEU A 727 17.91 1.82 -36.70
N ASN A 728 17.24 0.90 -37.41
CA ASN A 728 17.63 -0.51 -37.43
C ASN A 728 19.00 -0.68 -38.10
N GLN A 729 19.26 0.05 -39.18
CA GLN A 729 20.56 0.07 -39.85
C GLN A 729 21.65 0.65 -38.95
N ALA A 730 21.35 1.73 -38.21
CA ALA A 730 22.27 2.32 -37.25
C ALA A 730 22.57 1.40 -36.06
N TRP A 731 21.59 0.62 -35.60
CA TRP A 731 21.80 -0.41 -34.59
C TRP A 731 22.76 -1.48 -35.12
N HIS A 732 22.49 -2.10 -36.28
CA HIS A 732 23.41 -3.08 -36.86
C HIS A 732 24.83 -2.54 -37.08
N ALA A 733 24.97 -1.27 -37.49
CA ALA A 733 26.27 -0.64 -37.66
C ALA A 733 27.07 -0.48 -36.35
N ARG A 734 26.38 -0.37 -35.20
CA ARG A 734 26.99 -0.31 -33.86
C ARG A 734 27.40 -1.69 -33.36
N HIS A 735 26.58 -2.70 -33.63
CA HIS A 735 26.74 -4.08 -33.15
C HIS A 735 27.53 -4.95 -34.15
N THR A 736 28.78 -4.58 -34.40
CA THR A 736 29.62 -5.19 -35.46
C THR A 736 29.93 -6.68 -35.26
N ARG A 737 29.79 -7.21 -34.03
CA ARG A 737 29.93 -8.64 -33.73
C ARG A 737 28.72 -9.45 -34.19
N VAL A 738 27.55 -8.81 -34.29
CA VAL A 738 26.31 -9.47 -34.72
C VAL A 738 26.33 -9.65 -36.24
N GLN A 739 26.48 -10.90 -36.68
CA GLN A 739 26.40 -11.23 -38.10
C GLN A 739 24.96 -11.06 -38.61
N GLN A 740 24.62 -9.87 -39.11
CA GLN A 740 23.25 -9.50 -39.51
C GLN A 740 22.56 -10.54 -40.42
N THR A 741 23.25 -11.05 -41.44
CA THR A 741 22.69 -12.05 -42.36
C THR A 741 22.36 -13.35 -41.64
N ALA A 742 23.22 -13.82 -40.74
CA ALA A 742 22.99 -15.03 -39.96
C ALA A 742 21.85 -14.82 -38.95
N TRP A 743 21.80 -13.66 -38.29
CA TRP A 743 20.73 -13.31 -37.36
C TRP A 743 19.35 -13.27 -38.03
N HIS A 744 19.25 -12.70 -39.22
CA HIS A 744 17.98 -12.66 -39.94
C HIS A 744 17.58 -14.01 -40.54
N ALA A 745 18.55 -14.89 -40.84
CA ALA A 745 18.28 -16.22 -41.39
C ALA A 745 17.87 -17.22 -40.30
N GLY A 746 18.49 -17.14 -39.11
CA GLY A 746 18.31 -18.13 -38.06
C GLY A 746 18.81 -19.53 -38.45
N LEU A 747 18.32 -20.54 -37.74
CA LEU A 747 18.55 -21.95 -38.01
C LEU A 747 17.22 -22.63 -38.39
N LEU A 748 17.31 -23.75 -39.10
CA LEU A 748 16.20 -24.66 -39.32
C LEU A 748 16.55 -25.99 -38.69
N ARG A 749 15.77 -26.41 -37.69
CA ARG A 749 16.01 -27.65 -36.97
C ARG A 749 14.77 -28.52 -36.92
N THR A 750 14.95 -29.80 -37.21
CA THR A 750 13.91 -30.80 -37.07
C THR A 750 14.23 -31.68 -35.87
N VAL A 751 13.29 -31.82 -34.94
CA VAL A 751 13.48 -32.55 -33.68
C VAL A 751 12.37 -33.58 -33.53
N PRO A 752 12.70 -34.87 -33.39
CA PRO A 752 11.71 -35.88 -33.05
C PRO A 752 11.23 -35.65 -31.61
N THR A 753 9.92 -35.73 -31.38
CA THR A 753 9.34 -35.71 -30.04
C THR A 753 8.35 -36.85 -29.86
N ALA A 754 7.95 -37.12 -28.61
CA ALA A 754 6.87 -38.07 -28.33
C ALA A 754 5.54 -37.74 -29.05
N GLN A 755 5.32 -36.48 -29.41
CA GLN A 755 4.12 -35.99 -30.10
C GLN A 755 4.26 -35.95 -31.63
N GLY A 756 5.40 -36.42 -32.16
CA GLY A 756 5.75 -36.35 -33.57
C GLY A 756 6.94 -35.42 -33.82
N GLU A 757 7.27 -35.24 -35.10
CA GLU A 757 8.37 -34.38 -35.52
C GLU A 757 7.99 -32.90 -35.42
N LEU A 758 8.85 -32.10 -34.79
CA LEU A 758 8.71 -30.65 -34.68
C LEU A 758 9.80 -29.94 -35.50
N THR A 759 9.41 -28.86 -36.18
CA THR A 759 10.33 -27.97 -36.88
C THR A 759 10.49 -26.67 -36.10
N LEU A 760 11.71 -26.37 -35.67
CA LEU A 760 12.10 -25.13 -35.00
C LEU A 760 12.77 -24.20 -36.02
N ALA A 761 12.21 -23.00 -36.21
CA ALA A 761 12.77 -21.97 -37.08
C ALA A 761 12.28 -20.57 -36.68
N PHE A 762 13.05 -19.54 -37.04
CA PHE A 762 12.59 -18.16 -36.92
C PHE A 762 11.35 -17.90 -37.77
N GLU A 763 10.43 -17.12 -37.22
CA GLU A 763 9.28 -16.64 -37.96
C GLU A 763 9.69 -15.49 -38.89
N HIS A 764 9.32 -15.63 -40.17
CA HIS A 764 9.68 -14.68 -41.20
C HIS A 764 8.48 -13.95 -41.80
N ASP A 765 7.24 -14.45 -41.61
CA ASP A 765 6.03 -13.68 -41.91
C ASP A 765 5.81 -12.63 -40.79
N PRO A 766 5.96 -11.33 -41.10
CA PRO A 766 5.73 -10.26 -40.14
C PRO A 766 4.36 -10.29 -39.48
N PHE A 767 3.33 -10.77 -40.18
CA PHE A 767 2.00 -10.90 -39.59
C PHE A 767 1.92 -12.06 -38.59
N GLU A 768 2.62 -13.17 -38.82
CA GLU A 768 2.67 -14.28 -37.85
C GLU A 768 3.50 -13.92 -36.62
N VAL A 769 4.55 -13.10 -36.73
CA VAL A 769 5.28 -12.56 -35.56
C VAL A 769 4.32 -11.88 -34.57
N LEU A 770 3.39 -11.07 -35.08
CA LEU A 770 2.37 -10.39 -34.26
C LEU A 770 1.39 -11.36 -33.58
N MET A 771 1.32 -12.62 -34.02
CA MET A 771 0.50 -13.67 -33.42
C MET A 771 1.18 -14.42 -32.27
N MET A 772 2.45 -14.12 -31.93
CA MET A 772 3.24 -14.89 -30.95
C MET A 772 2.52 -15.09 -29.61
N GLY A 773 1.88 -14.04 -29.09
CA GLY A 773 1.12 -14.14 -27.84
C GLY A 773 -0.19 -14.92 -28.00
N SER A 774 -0.84 -14.78 -29.16
CA SER A 774 -2.09 -15.49 -29.43
C SER A 774 -1.88 -16.98 -29.76
N TYR A 775 -0.75 -17.43 -30.28
CA TYR A 775 -0.48 -18.86 -30.42
C TYR A 775 -0.25 -19.53 -29.07
N ALA A 776 0.57 -18.90 -28.22
CA ALA A 776 0.94 -19.45 -26.91
C ALA A 776 -0.09 -19.18 -25.79
N GLY A 777 -1.00 -18.22 -25.97
CA GLY A 777 -1.98 -17.85 -24.94
C GLY A 777 -1.40 -17.02 -23.80
N THR A 778 -0.39 -16.19 -24.08
CA THR A 778 0.33 -15.38 -23.08
C THR A 778 -0.20 -13.95 -23.01
N CYS A 779 0.30 -13.14 -22.05
CA CYS A 779 -0.04 -11.72 -21.89
C CYS A 779 0.24 -10.83 -23.13
N LEU A 780 1.02 -11.35 -24.09
CA LEU A 780 1.31 -10.76 -25.40
C LEU A 780 0.19 -10.94 -26.45
N GLY A 781 -0.85 -11.76 -26.18
CA GLY A 781 -1.96 -11.97 -27.10
C GLY A 781 -2.96 -10.81 -27.09
N ILE A 782 -3.79 -10.67 -28.14
CA ILE A 782 -4.84 -9.62 -28.18
C ILE A 782 -5.72 -9.70 -26.92
N GLY A 783 -5.81 -8.59 -26.18
CA GLY A 783 -6.55 -8.52 -24.91
C GLY A 783 -5.73 -8.92 -23.67
N GLY A 784 -4.46 -9.24 -23.84
CA GLY A 784 -3.48 -9.37 -22.77
C GLY A 784 -2.90 -8.00 -22.36
N LEU A 785 -2.32 -7.93 -21.17
CA LEU A 785 -1.82 -6.67 -20.58
C LEU A 785 -0.60 -6.08 -21.33
N CYS A 786 0.11 -6.92 -22.09
CA CYS A 786 1.37 -6.57 -22.75
C CYS A 786 1.30 -6.77 -24.28
N ASP A 787 0.12 -6.75 -24.87
CA ASP A 787 -0.07 -7.00 -26.31
C ASP A 787 0.67 -6.00 -27.21
N TYR A 788 0.95 -4.79 -26.73
CA TYR A 788 1.78 -3.80 -27.43
C TYR A 788 3.22 -4.28 -27.69
N SER A 789 3.73 -5.18 -26.85
CA SER A 789 5.12 -5.63 -26.87
C SER A 789 5.45 -6.47 -28.10
N VAL A 790 4.49 -7.20 -28.67
CA VAL A 790 4.72 -8.00 -29.91
C VAL A 790 5.12 -7.14 -31.10
N VAL A 791 4.75 -5.84 -31.08
CA VAL A 791 5.15 -4.90 -32.14
C VAL A 791 6.64 -4.60 -32.07
N SER A 792 7.25 -4.59 -30.88
CA SER A 792 8.72 -4.45 -30.77
C SER A 792 9.45 -5.67 -31.30
N CYS A 793 8.90 -6.87 -31.06
CA CYS A 793 9.43 -8.13 -31.58
C CYS A 793 9.34 -8.18 -33.12
N LEU A 794 8.38 -7.47 -33.71
CA LEU A 794 8.30 -7.27 -35.14
C LEU A 794 9.28 -6.20 -35.64
N LEU A 795 9.26 -5.00 -35.06
CA LEU A 795 9.89 -3.82 -35.65
C LEU A 795 11.38 -3.70 -35.36
N ASP A 796 11.83 -4.13 -34.20
CA ASP A 796 13.20 -3.91 -33.76
C ASP A 796 14.16 -4.95 -34.36
N ALA A 797 15.28 -4.48 -34.89
CA ALA A 797 16.29 -5.32 -35.52
C ALA A 797 16.91 -6.39 -34.58
N ASN A 798 16.90 -6.14 -33.27
CA ASN A 798 17.59 -6.94 -32.27
C ASN A 798 16.72 -8.04 -31.63
N LYS A 799 15.51 -8.29 -32.16
CA LYS A 799 14.57 -9.28 -31.61
C LYS A 799 14.13 -10.27 -32.70
N GLN A 800 13.96 -11.54 -32.35
CA GLN A 800 13.44 -12.60 -33.24
C GLN A 800 12.49 -13.52 -32.47
N VAL A 801 11.49 -14.07 -33.18
CA VAL A 801 10.57 -15.06 -32.62
C VAL A 801 10.88 -16.42 -33.24
N LEU A 802 11.14 -17.40 -32.39
CA LEU A 802 11.36 -18.79 -32.75
C LEU A 802 10.08 -19.59 -32.51
N TYR A 803 9.60 -20.30 -33.53
CA TYR A 803 8.46 -21.21 -33.39
C TYR A 803 8.87 -22.66 -33.55
N ALA A 804 8.24 -23.52 -32.75
CA ALA A 804 8.15 -24.95 -33.03
C ALA A 804 6.82 -25.24 -33.72
N ARG A 805 6.85 -25.86 -34.90
CA ARG A 805 5.67 -26.27 -35.67
C ARG A 805 5.62 -27.78 -35.80
N ASN A 806 4.42 -28.36 -35.70
CA ASN A 806 4.22 -29.77 -36.00
C ASN A 806 4.21 -30.02 -37.53
N SER A 807 4.04 -31.28 -37.93
CA SER A 807 3.95 -31.68 -39.34
C SER A 807 2.78 -31.07 -40.12
N GLU A 808 1.77 -30.54 -39.44
CA GLU A 808 0.63 -29.82 -40.04
C GLU A 808 0.92 -28.31 -40.18
N GLY A 809 2.10 -27.84 -39.79
CA GLY A 809 2.49 -26.43 -39.78
C GLY A 809 1.90 -25.62 -38.61
N ARG A 810 1.21 -26.27 -37.66
CA ARG A 810 0.63 -25.60 -36.49
C ARG A 810 1.71 -25.27 -35.46
N VAL A 811 1.74 -24.04 -34.98
CA VAL A 811 2.60 -23.62 -33.87
C VAL A 811 2.20 -24.38 -32.60
N VAL A 812 3.16 -25.10 -32.00
CA VAL A 812 2.99 -25.81 -30.73
C VAL A 812 3.68 -25.11 -29.57
N ALA A 813 4.79 -24.42 -29.84
CA ALA A 813 5.53 -23.65 -28.85
C ALA A 813 6.26 -22.47 -29.49
N ARG A 814 6.64 -21.48 -28.68
CA ARG A 814 7.39 -20.29 -29.11
C ARG A 814 8.45 -19.89 -28.09
N GLN A 815 9.49 -19.22 -28.56
CA GLN A 815 10.49 -18.53 -27.74
C GLN A 815 10.79 -17.15 -28.35
N LEU A 816 10.99 -16.15 -27.50
CA LEU A 816 11.54 -14.86 -27.91
C LEU A 816 13.05 -14.92 -27.73
N LEU A 817 13.79 -14.37 -28.68
CA LEU A 817 15.24 -14.19 -28.59
C LEU A 817 15.56 -12.72 -28.85
N ALA A 818 16.54 -12.19 -28.13
CA ALA A 818 17.01 -10.83 -28.32
C ALA A 818 18.54 -10.74 -28.21
N ILE A 819 19.10 -9.66 -28.75
CA ILE A 819 20.51 -9.30 -28.55
C ILE A 819 20.57 -8.03 -27.70
N ASP A 820 21.34 -8.09 -26.63
CA ASP A 820 21.55 -6.97 -25.71
C ASP A 820 22.63 -5.99 -26.21
N GLU A 821 22.84 -4.88 -25.50
CA GLU A 821 23.84 -3.87 -25.87
C GLU A 821 25.30 -4.37 -25.72
N ALA A 822 25.52 -5.52 -25.06
CA ALA A 822 26.83 -6.15 -24.89
C ALA A 822 27.13 -7.24 -25.95
N ASP A 823 26.30 -7.34 -27.00
CA ASP A 823 26.37 -8.38 -28.04
C ASP A 823 26.25 -9.80 -27.46
N GLN A 824 25.38 -10.00 -26.48
CA GLN A 824 25.00 -11.30 -25.93
C GLN A 824 23.62 -11.73 -26.44
N LEU A 825 23.45 -13.03 -26.69
CA LEU A 825 22.16 -13.62 -27.04
C LEU A 825 21.37 -13.89 -25.76
N VAL A 826 20.26 -13.18 -25.58
CA VAL A 826 19.32 -13.33 -24.47
C VAL A 826 18.15 -14.20 -24.95
N CYS A 827 17.92 -15.31 -24.26
CA CYS A 827 16.88 -16.28 -24.61
C CYS A 827 15.79 -16.24 -23.54
N PHE A 828 14.54 -16.06 -23.96
CA PHE A 828 13.40 -15.95 -23.04
C PHE A 828 12.73 -17.31 -22.82
N ALA A 829 11.75 -17.37 -21.92
CA ALA A 829 11.00 -18.60 -21.63
C ALA A 829 10.30 -19.18 -22.88
N VAL A 830 10.22 -20.52 -22.92
CA VAL A 830 9.50 -21.27 -23.95
C VAL A 830 8.05 -21.44 -23.53
N TYR A 831 7.12 -20.96 -24.36
CA TYR A 831 5.69 -21.01 -24.09
C TYR A 831 4.93 -21.96 -25.02
N PRO A 832 3.82 -22.58 -24.57
CA PRO A 832 3.23 -22.43 -23.24
C PRO A 832 4.07 -23.12 -22.14
N ASP A 833 3.94 -22.68 -20.89
CA ASP A 833 4.79 -23.13 -19.78
C ASP A 833 4.71 -24.64 -19.52
N ASN A 834 3.56 -25.24 -19.85
CA ASN A 834 3.29 -26.66 -19.69
C ASN A 834 3.78 -27.53 -20.87
N ILE A 835 4.63 -26.99 -21.74
CA ILE A 835 5.25 -27.78 -22.81
C ILE A 835 6.24 -28.81 -22.22
N SER A 836 6.39 -29.96 -22.87
CA SER A 836 7.27 -31.03 -22.40
C SER A 836 8.74 -30.60 -22.32
N GLN A 837 9.48 -31.15 -21.34
CA GLN A 837 10.92 -30.89 -21.16
C GLN A 837 11.76 -31.24 -22.41
N GLU A 838 11.36 -32.25 -23.18
CA GLU A 838 11.98 -32.58 -24.47
C GLU A 838 11.96 -31.40 -25.45
N VAL A 839 10.84 -30.68 -25.52
CA VAL A 839 10.71 -29.49 -26.37
C VAL A 839 11.54 -28.35 -25.80
N LYS A 840 11.51 -28.09 -24.48
CA LYS A 840 12.38 -27.07 -23.86
C LYS A 840 13.87 -27.33 -24.15
N ALA A 841 14.31 -28.59 -24.08
CA ALA A 841 15.68 -29.00 -24.43
C ALA A 841 16.01 -28.80 -25.93
N ALA A 842 15.02 -28.98 -26.82
CA ALA A 842 15.18 -28.70 -28.24
C ALA A 842 15.44 -27.22 -28.52
N PHE A 843 14.70 -26.32 -27.86
CA PHE A 843 14.95 -24.88 -27.89
C PHE A 843 16.33 -24.55 -27.31
N LYS A 844 16.72 -25.16 -26.17
CA LYS A 844 18.07 -25.01 -25.59
C LYS A 844 19.19 -25.20 -26.59
N SER A 845 19.15 -26.34 -27.25
CA SER A 845 20.21 -26.72 -28.15
C SER A 845 20.14 -25.91 -29.44
N TYR A 846 18.96 -25.45 -29.86
CA TYR A 846 18.85 -24.44 -30.93
C TYR A 846 19.54 -23.13 -30.51
N ASP A 847 19.30 -22.64 -29.30
CA ASP A 847 19.88 -21.38 -28.80
C ASP A 847 21.41 -21.45 -28.69
N GLN A 848 21.94 -22.56 -28.20
CA GLN A 848 23.38 -22.82 -28.14
C GLN A 848 24.04 -22.87 -29.52
N GLU A 849 23.40 -23.55 -30.47
CA GLU A 849 23.87 -23.64 -31.86
C GLU A 849 23.81 -22.27 -32.55
N LEU A 850 22.73 -21.50 -32.32
CA LEU A 850 22.57 -20.16 -32.85
C LEU A 850 23.62 -19.20 -32.29
N ALA A 851 23.85 -19.20 -30.97
CA ALA A 851 24.89 -18.39 -30.34
C ALA A 851 26.27 -18.70 -30.94
N ALA A 852 26.59 -19.98 -31.11
CA ALA A 852 27.83 -20.42 -31.75
C ALA A 852 27.93 -19.97 -33.22
N GLN A 853 26.85 -20.06 -33.99
CA GLN A 853 26.80 -19.60 -35.39
C GLN A 853 27.00 -18.07 -35.49
N LEU A 854 26.41 -17.31 -34.57
CA LEU A 854 26.52 -15.85 -34.54
C LEU A 854 27.87 -15.37 -33.98
N GLY A 855 28.61 -16.23 -33.26
CA GLY A 855 29.82 -15.85 -32.53
C GLY A 855 29.54 -15.00 -31.28
N LEU A 856 28.37 -15.15 -30.68
CA LEU A 856 27.92 -14.42 -29.49
C LEU A 856 27.93 -15.34 -28.25
N SER A 857 28.07 -14.75 -27.07
CA SER A 857 27.85 -15.48 -25.82
C SER A 857 26.36 -15.53 -25.49
N LEU A 858 25.89 -16.64 -24.91
CA LEU A 858 24.59 -16.67 -24.25
C LEU A 858 24.65 -15.86 -22.95
N TYR A 859 23.65 -15.03 -22.69
CA TYR A 859 23.49 -14.40 -21.39
C TYR A 859 23.23 -15.47 -20.31
N GLN A 860 23.85 -15.32 -19.14
CA GLN A 860 23.65 -16.16 -17.97
C GLN A 860 23.41 -15.27 -16.76
N ASP A 861 22.32 -15.53 -16.04
CA ASP A 861 21.96 -14.84 -14.81
C ASP A 861 22.86 -15.33 -13.66
N ARG A 862 24.11 -14.86 -13.64
CA ARG A 862 25.07 -15.11 -12.56
C ARG A 862 25.36 -13.78 -11.89
N GLU A 863 25.14 -13.76 -10.57
CA GLU A 863 25.10 -12.59 -9.67
C GLU A 863 26.00 -11.41 -10.13
N GLU A 864 25.34 -10.26 -10.42
CA GLU A 864 25.85 -8.90 -10.73
C GLU A 864 25.77 -8.38 -12.19
N SER A 865 25.56 -9.19 -13.23
CA SER A 865 25.38 -8.64 -14.60
C SER A 865 23.90 -8.58 -15.01
N SER A 866 23.31 -7.38 -15.11
CA SER A 866 22.03 -7.18 -15.78
C SER A 866 22.24 -7.00 -17.29
N TYR A 867 21.43 -7.65 -18.13
CA TYR A 867 21.40 -7.35 -19.57
C TYR A 867 20.61 -6.06 -19.84
N ASP A 868 20.89 -5.41 -20.97
CA ASP A 868 20.16 -4.23 -21.45
C ASP A 868 19.79 -4.42 -22.93
N ILE A 869 18.50 -4.57 -23.24
CA ILE A 869 18.02 -4.74 -24.61
C ILE A 869 17.31 -3.46 -25.04
N THR A 870 17.97 -2.70 -25.91
CA THR A 870 17.42 -1.46 -26.47
C THR A 870 16.14 -1.71 -27.29
N THR A 871 15.18 -0.79 -27.17
CA THR A 871 14.08 -0.60 -28.13
C THR A 871 14.54 0.29 -29.28
N VAL A 872 14.48 -0.22 -30.52
CA VAL A 872 15.11 0.44 -31.69
C VAL A 872 14.13 1.31 -32.47
N LEU A 873 13.01 0.73 -32.90
CA LEU A 873 11.90 1.42 -33.57
C LEU A 873 10.66 1.52 -32.68
N ALA A 874 10.45 0.50 -31.86
CA ALA A 874 9.42 0.50 -30.85
C ALA A 874 9.68 1.57 -29.78
N GLN A 875 8.61 2.01 -29.14
CA GLN A 875 8.66 2.90 -27.99
C GLN A 875 8.77 2.13 -26.67
N ASP A 876 8.23 0.90 -26.64
CA ASP A 876 8.09 0.14 -25.40
C ASP A 876 8.19 -1.37 -25.68
N TRP A 877 8.65 -2.13 -24.70
CA TRP A 877 8.81 -3.58 -24.78
C TRP A 877 8.64 -4.18 -23.38
N TRP A 878 7.85 -5.24 -23.30
CA TRP A 878 7.69 -6.02 -22.07
C TRP A 878 8.74 -7.12 -22.03
N ASP A 879 9.53 -7.09 -20.98
CA ASP A 879 10.58 -8.04 -20.66
C ASP A 879 10.09 -8.95 -19.52
N ASP A 880 9.88 -10.24 -19.82
CA ASP A 880 9.46 -11.27 -18.86
C ASP A 880 10.64 -12.04 -18.23
N GLY A 881 11.88 -11.58 -18.46
CA GLY A 881 13.10 -12.16 -17.96
C GLY A 881 13.64 -13.30 -18.85
N PRO A 882 14.96 -13.51 -18.86
CA PRO A 882 15.57 -14.61 -19.59
C PRO A 882 15.13 -15.93 -18.96
N TRP A 883 15.08 -16.98 -19.75
CA TRP A 883 14.83 -18.29 -19.20
C TRP A 883 15.95 -18.67 -18.23
N GLN A 884 15.57 -19.21 -17.09
CA GLN A 884 16.53 -19.76 -16.15
C GLN A 884 16.72 -21.23 -16.49
N GLU A 885 17.97 -21.71 -16.45
CA GLU A 885 18.17 -23.16 -16.35
C GLU A 885 17.41 -23.60 -15.11
N GLU A 886 16.33 -24.37 -15.29
CA GLU A 886 15.77 -25.17 -14.21
C GLU A 886 16.95 -25.99 -13.69
N LEU A 887 17.61 -25.52 -12.62
CA LEU A 887 18.51 -26.33 -11.83
C LEU A 887 17.68 -27.57 -11.54
N CYS A 888 18.06 -28.71 -12.10
CA CYS A 888 17.53 -30.00 -11.72
C CYS A 888 17.71 -30.14 -10.20
N ARG A 889 16.75 -29.64 -9.43
CA ARG A 889 16.50 -30.07 -8.07
C ARG A 889 15.87 -31.44 -8.25
N ASP A 890 16.72 -32.44 -8.42
CA ASP A 890 16.34 -33.85 -8.50
C ASP A 890 15.56 -34.33 -7.24
N ASP A 891 15.43 -33.48 -6.21
CA ASP A 891 14.73 -33.78 -4.95
C ASP A 891 13.25 -33.35 -4.90
N GLU A 892 12.72 -32.55 -5.84
CA GLU A 892 11.30 -32.09 -5.78
C GLU A 892 10.38 -32.72 -6.84
N GLN A 893 10.89 -33.55 -7.76
CA GLN A 893 10.11 -34.17 -8.84
C GLN A 893 9.47 -35.53 -8.51
N GLN A 894 9.61 -36.05 -7.29
CA GLN A 894 8.86 -37.24 -6.86
C GLN A 894 7.44 -36.95 -6.38
N ASP A 895 7.07 -35.71 -6.05
CA ASP A 895 5.73 -35.39 -5.53
C ASP A 895 4.73 -34.83 -6.57
N PHE A 896 5.16 -34.58 -7.82
CA PHE A 896 4.28 -34.02 -8.86
C PHE A 896 3.78 -35.02 -9.92
N ASN A 897 4.15 -36.30 -9.84
CA ASN A 897 3.70 -37.34 -10.77
C ASN A 897 2.66 -38.30 -10.15
N HIS A 898 1.68 -37.79 -9.40
CA HIS A 898 0.38 -38.43 -9.17
C HIS A 898 -0.66 -37.42 -8.64
N VAL A 899 -1.18 -36.53 -9.51
CA VAL A 899 -2.46 -35.81 -9.31
C VAL A 899 -3.22 -35.67 -10.62
#